data_AF-A0AA39LI18-F1
#
_entry.id   AF-A0AA39LI18-F1
#
_cell.length_a   1.000
_cell.length_b   1.000
_cell.length_c   1.000
_cell.angle_alpha   90.00
_cell.angle_beta   90.00
_cell.angle_gamma   90.00
#
_symmetry.space_group_name_H-M   'P 1'
#
loop_
_entity.id
_entity.type
_entity.pdbx_description
1 polymer ?
#
loop_
_entity_poly.entity_id
_entity_poly.type
_entity_poly.pdbx_seq_one_letter_code
_entity_poly.pdbx_strand_id
1 'polypeptide(L)'
;MAKEKLNHSTSEGPQDLREETEQFNHEGWQMAARRVLRSYLPSSFNLDAMTDEQVVDLFYEFVGKPEIRERLPQYATLQDAVELIRKAKNIIVVSGAGVSVSCGIPDFRSENGVYARLRKDFPELPNPEAMFDIDFFRKNPKPFYQFAKELYPGNFNPSISHRFIKILEEQGKLLRNYTQNIDTLESIAGVKNVIECHGSFRTATCLNCGQNFGCDDIRDDVLAKKVAQCAVCGLGVVKPDIVFFGESLPELFHRSIDTDKDVADLLIVMGSSMKVQPVGLVPTSLPPEVPQILINRETLNCRSEFDVQLLGNCDIIVSHLCSLLGGRFKEQIQQEAKVDCDLTPIDAETFHNAVQQHTSHDTSFEGPAAKRPRLPELVTVGDVLKGTYVTAEPNATMFEGARTLYDTDAKAFIFNVSSASSSTTSVCSSDVIDVTSRCVSEPPRGNSQPQKYSRSVSAPPEFNNYDDDDALSTSSSPSTNSTITASSTASAGVQELQSSSTEAINHAQKDDAETFVVSQIHDENDDVISPSSICNVIDGSNGDVACDSYHHLEEDVQLIAAIGVSHYRFSVAWSRVLPNGTINDVNEAGVRYYRQLCEKLVENNIEPVITLYHWDYPYELEKRGGWLHPDAIQWFCDYARLCFDKFGDLVKTWITFNEIWMCAWTGTVTTAGLSDQSADKASRQVGITMSAKWREPASDSPDDIRAAQDGLCWQLDWIAHPIFSTCGGYPKRMRDRLNDLSINEQRANKDSILPEFTDEECNVVRGSADFMGLNYYISYKTRHLTEEEKNSEELGWLFRDADYCDTVDPSWEKISGEKSWLHNTPWTLPKILCYIRNKYNNPKVLITENGCADHPEEVVLEDNARIKYCEDHLKALHKAITKDGCNVLGYTLWSLLDNFEWTNGYTMKFGMYHVDFNDPDLRRTPKKSVSWYADVIRNNGL
;
A
#
# COMPACT_ATOMS: atom_id res chain seq x y z
N MET A 1 -30.84 25.90 24.42
CA MET A 1 -31.16 25.20 25.69
C MET A 1 -30.03 24.29 26.18
N ALA A 2 -29.61 23.24 25.45
CA ALA A 2 -28.53 22.35 25.92
C ALA A 2 -27.20 23.08 26.17
N LYS A 3 -26.69 23.81 25.16
CA LYS A 3 -25.50 24.69 25.29
C LYS A 3 -25.69 25.86 26.28
N GLU A 4 -26.90 26.14 26.75
CA GLU A 4 -27.16 27.14 27.82
C GLU A 4 -27.11 26.52 29.23
N LYS A 5 -27.47 25.24 29.39
CA LYS A 5 -27.30 24.53 30.67
C LYS A 5 -25.82 24.44 31.06
N LEU A 6 -24.94 24.07 30.11
CA LEU A 6 -23.49 23.97 30.34
C LEU A 6 -22.90 25.29 30.84
N ASN A 7 -23.35 26.42 30.27
CA ASN A 7 -22.89 27.76 30.63
C ASN A 7 -23.47 28.29 31.96
N HIS A 8 -24.30 27.50 32.67
CA HIS A 8 -24.92 27.89 33.94
C HIS A 8 -24.68 26.88 35.09
N SER A 9 -24.08 25.71 34.84
CA SER A 9 -23.62 24.78 35.89
C SER A 9 -22.25 25.17 36.45
N THR A 10 -22.11 26.40 36.95
CA THR A 10 -20.84 26.92 37.48
C THR A 10 -20.56 26.44 38.91
N SER A 11 -20.00 25.24 39.07
CA SER A 11 -19.15 24.86 40.24
C SER A 11 -18.46 23.51 40.05
N GLU A 12 -19.12 22.56 39.39
CA GLU A 12 -18.62 21.21 39.15
C GLU A 12 -18.43 21.02 37.63
N GLY A 13 -17.16 20.87 37.22
CA GLY A 13 -16.72 20.85 35.81
C GLY A 13 -16.59 19.44 35.22
N PRO A 14 -16.08 19.31 33.98
CA PRO A 14 -16.13 18.07 33.20
C PRO A 14 -15.09 17.01 33.62
N GLN A 15 -15.17 16.51 34.86
CA GLN A 15 -14.40 15.35 35.32
C GLN A 15 -15.11 14.02 34.99
N ASP A 16 -16.40 13.86 35.34
CA ASP A 16 -17.20 12.65 35.06
C ASP A 16 -17.10 12.20 33.58
N LEU A 17 -17.15 13.15 32.63
CA LEU A 17 -17.04 12.90 31.20
C LEU A 17 -15.74 12.19 30.81
N ARG A 18 -14.63 12.47 31.48
CA ARG A 18 -13.31 11.88 31.19
C ARG A 18 -13.13 10.52 31.85
N GLU A 19 -13.56 10.37 33.10
CA GLU A 19 -13.54 9.07 33.79
C GLU A 19 -14.45 8.06 33.07
N GLU A 20 -15.60 8.49 32.51
CA GLU A 20 -16.38 7.64 31.62
C GLU A 20 -15.64 7.26 30.33
N THR A 21 -14.79 8.14 29.78
CA THR A 21 -14.03 7.91 28.52
C THR A 21 -13.03 6.75 28.64
N GLU A 22 -12.63 6.37 29.85
CA GLU A 22 -11.66 5.30 30.08
C GLU A 22 -12.27 3.89 30.10
N GLN A 23 -13.60 3.78 30.25
CA GLN A 23 -14.31 2.50 30.11
C GLN A 23 -14.54 2.08 28.64
N PHE A 24 -14.06 2.86 27.66
CA PHE A 24 -14.40 2.71 26.24
C PHE A 24 -13.75 1.51 25.52
N ASN A 25 -12.95 0.70 26.22
CA ASN A 25 -12.27 -0.49 25.63
C ASN A 25 -13.12 -1.78 25.61
N HIS A 26 -14.35 -1.78 26.13
CA HIS A 26 -15.22 -2.98 26.17
C HIS A 26 -16.60 -2.83 25.51
N GLU A 27 -17.06 -1.62 25.21
CA GLU A 27 -18.30 -1.36 24.47
C GLU A 27 -17.96 -0.61 23.17
N GLY A 28 -18.66 -0.89 22.08
CA GLY A 28 -18.41 -0.23 20.79
C GLY A 28 -18.49 1.30 20.90
N TRP A 29 -17.63 2.01 20.16
CA TRP A 29 -17.43 3.46 20.30
C TRP A 29 -18.75 4.27 20.21
N GLN A 30 -19.69 3.76 19.41
CA GLN A 30 -21.01 4.35 19.18
C GLN A 30 -21.98 4.08 20.34
N MET A 31 -21.84 2.96 21.06
CA MET A 31 -22.57 2.72 22.32
C MET A 31 -22.09 3.66 23.43
N ALA A 32 -20.77 3.87 23.53
CA ALA A 32 -20.18 4.83 24.44
C ALA A 32 -20.63 6.28 24.13
N ALA A 33 -20.61 6.67 22.86
CA ALA A 33 -21.15 7.95 22.40
C ALA A 33 -22.65 8.11 22.70
N ARG A 34 -23.48 7.06 22.47
CA ARG A 34 -24.90 7.05 22.89
C ARG A 34 -25.04 7.21 24.40
N ARG A 35 -24.21 6.55 25.22
CA ARG A 35 -24.26 6.62 26.70
C ARG A 35 -24.02 8.05 27.20
N VAL A 36 -22.97 8.70 26.70
CA VAL A 36 -22.65 10.09 27.02
C VAL A 36 -23.75 11.05 26.52
N LEU A 37 -24.22 10.90 25.28
CA LEU A 37 -25.28 11.78 24.77
C LEU A 37 -26.61 11.61 25.54
N ARG A 38 -26.92 10.41 26.08
CA ARG A 38 -28.11 10.20 26.93
C ARG A 38 -28.06 10.95 28.26
N SER A 39 -26.89 11.19 28.86
CA SER A 39 -26.81 11.91 30.15
C SER A 39 -26.93 13.43 29.98
N TYR A 40 -26.56 13.98 28.82
CA TYR A 40 -26.61 15.42 28.54
C TYR A 40 -27.82 15.91 27.73
N LEU A 41 -28.43 15.05 26.89
CA LEU A 41 -29.60 15.43 26.08
C LEU A 41 -30.93 15.23 26.84
N PRO A 42 -32.01 15.97 26.51
CA PRO A 42 -33.31 15.79 27.15
C PRO A 42 -33.88 14.40 26.85
N SER A 43 -34.55 13.76 27.81
CA SER A 43 -35.19 12.45 27.65
C SER A 43 -36.37 12.40 26.67
N SER A 44 -36.67 13.51 25.98
CA SER A 44 -37.59 13.59 24.84
C SER A 44 -36.87 13.52 23.48
N PHE A 45 -35.54 13.49 23.47
CA PHE A 45 -34.70 13.40 22.28
C PHE A 45 -34.30 11.94 22.05
N ASN A 46 -34.70 11.36 20.93
CA ASN A 46 -34.66 9.92 20.72
C ASN A 46 -33.35 9.44 20.05
N LEU A 47 -32.29 9.24 20.85
CA LEU A 47 -31.01 8.68 20.42
C LEU A 47 -31.10 7.24 19.87
N ASP A 48 -32.18 6.51 20.16
CA ASP A 48 -32.43 5.17 19.61
C ASP A 48 -33.04 5.19 18.20
N ALA A 49 -33.44 6.38 17.71
CA ALA A 49 -33.89 6.58 16.33
C ALA A 49 -32.82 7.24 15.42
N MET A 50 -31.61 7.43 15.94
CA MET A 50 -30.46 7.96 15.20
C MET A 50 -29.51 6.83 14.80
N THR A 51 -28.93 6.92 13.59
CA THR A 51 -27.87 6.01 13.18
C THR A 51 -26.62 6.19 14.03
N ASP A 52 -25.79 5.16 14.10
CA ASP A 52 -24.52 5.16 14.83
C ASP A 52 -23.60 6.30 14.39
N GLU A 53 -23.57 6.58 13.09
CA GLU A 53 -22.90 7.69 12.44
C GLU A 53 -23.44 9.05 12.91
N GLN A 54 -24.77 9.26 12.93
CA GLN A 54 -25.41 10.48 13.44
C GLN A 54 -25.18 10.70 14.94
N VAL A 55 -25.05 9.64 15.72
CA VAL A 55 -24.68 9.72 17.14
C VAL A 55 -23.23 10.16 17.28
N VAL A 56 -22.32 9.61 16.48
CA VAL A 56 -20.89 9.98 16.47
C VAL A 56 -20.68 11.43 16.03
N ASP A 57 -21.37 11.90 14.99
CA ASP A 57 -21.34 13.31 14.59
C ASP A 57 -21.94 14.23 15.66
N LEU A 58 -23.08 13.87 16.27
CA LEU A 58 -23.66 14.64 17.37
C LEU A 58 -22.74 14.65 18.61
N PHE A 59 -21.97 13.60 18.83
CA PHE A 59 -20.95 13.53 19.89
C PHE A 59 -19.77 14.45 19.55
N TYR A 60 -19.28 14.48 18.31
CA TYR A 60 -18.25 15.44 17.88
C TYR A 60 -18.74 16.90 17.83
N GLU A 61 -20.02 17.18 17.58
CA GLU A 61 -20.62 18.54 17.75
C GLU A 61 -20.76 18.96 19.23
N PHE A 62 -20.80 17.99 20.14
CA PHE A 62 -20.98 18.19 21.57
C PHE A 62 -19.65 18.30 22.33
N VAL A 63 -18.66 17.48 21.97
CA VAL A 63 -17.33 17.40 22.59
C VAL A 63 -16.28 18.21 21.82
N GLY A 64 -16.49 18.44 20.52
CA GLY A 64 -15.55 19.11 19.62
C GLY A 64 -14.75 18.14 18.75
N LYS A 65 -14.42 18.54 17.51
CA LYS A 65 -13.43 17.82 16.68
C LYS A 65 -12.01 18.22 17.15
N PRO A 66 -11.09 17.27 17.41
CA PRO A 66 -9.72 17.60 17.79
C PRO A 66 -8.99 18.38 16.70
N GLU A 67 -8.35 19.48 17.04
CA GLU A 67 -7.54 20.26 16.10
C GLU A 67 -6.20 19.57 15.82
N ILE A 68 -5.71 19.67 14.58
CA ILE A 68 -4.40 19.15 14.18
C ILE A 68 -3.36 20.25 14.44
N ARG A 69 -2.29 19.93 15.17
CA ARG A 69 -1.20 20.90 15.42
C ARG A 69 -0.32 21.05 14.17
N GLU A 70 -0.38 22.21 13.54
CA GLU A 70 0.61 22.66 12.56
C GLU A 70 1.99 22.88 13.21
N ARG A 71 3.06 22.59 12.47
CA ARG A 71 4.44 22.82 12.90
C ARG A 71 4.77 24.31 13.01
N LEU A 72 5.54 24.69 14.03
CA LEU A 72 6.05 26.05 14.20
C LEU A 72 7.25 26.31 13.25
N PRO A 73 7.10 27.10 12.17
CA PRO A 73 8.11 27.21 11.12
C PRO A 73 9.37 27.99 11.52
N GLN A 74 9.36 28.66 12.68
CA GLN A 74 10.51 29.38 13.23
C GLN A 74 11.56 28.50 13.91
N TYR A 75 11.32 27.18 14.04
CA TYR A 75 12.29 26.23 14.60
C TYR A 75 12.53 25.10 13.59
N ALA A 76 13.79 24.84 13.24
CA ALA A 76 14.14 23.80 12.26
C ALA A 76 15.52 23.15 12.49
N THR A 77 16.35 23.68 13.40
CA THR A 77 17.76 23.29 13.51
C THR A 77 18.13 22.74 14.90
N LEU A 78 19.26 22.04 14.97
CA LEU A 78 19.89 21.63 16.24
C LEU A 78 20.18 22.83 17.16
N GLN A 79 20.51 23.99 16.61
CA GLN A 79 20.72 25.22 17.39
C GLN A 79 19.40 25.74 17.97
N ASP A 80 18.28 25.61 17.26
CA ASP A 80 16.96 25.95 17.78
C ASP A 80 16.59 25.05 18.97
N ALA A 81 16.83 23.73 18.88
CA ALA A 81 16.64 22.83 20.02
C ALA A 81 17.50 23.22 21.23
N VAL A 82 18.78 23.55 21.02
CA VAL A 82 19.68 24.04 22.08
C VAL A 82 19.19 25.36 22.68
N GLU A 83 18.64 26.27 21.87
CA GLU A 83 18.09 27.54 22.36
C GLU A 83 16.73 27.39 23.05
N LEU A 84 15.86 26.50 22.57
CA LEU A 84 14.60 26.14 23.21
C LEU A 84 14.87 25.57 24.60
N ILE A 85 15.70 24.52 24.71
CA ILE A 85 16.08 23.92 26.00
C ILE A 85 16.77 24.95 26.92
N ARG A 86 17.55 25.89 26.37
CA ARG A 86 18.18 26.97 27.14
C ARG A 86 17.16 28.02 27.66
N LYS A 87 16.15 28.38 26.86
CA LYS A 87 15.13 29.40 27.19
C LYS A 87 14.00 28.87 28.11
N ALA A 88 13.54 27.64 27.86
CA ALA A 88 12.42 26.99 28.52
C ALA A 88 12.65 26.76 30.04
N LYS A 89 11.55 26.66 30.80
CA LYS A 89 11.53 26.52 32.26
C LYS A 89 10.53 25.46 32.77
N ASN A 90 9.52 25.16 31.96
CA ASN A 90 8.44 24.24 32.26
C ASN A 90 8.44 23.13 31.20
N ILE A 91 9.57 22.44 31.07
CA ILE A 91 9.77 21.40 30.06
C ILE A 91 9.00 20.13 30.46
N ILE A 92 8.13 19.65 29.58
CA ILE A 92 7.59 18.28 29.63
C ILE A 92 8.54 17.37 28.84
N VAL A 93 8.94 16.25 29.43
CA VAL A 93 9.67 15.18 28.74
C VAL A 93 8.81 13.90 28.70
N VAL A 94 8.50 13.38 27.53
CA VAL A 94 7.93 12.03 27.39
C VAL A 94 9.06 11.06 27.03
N SER A 95 9.33 10.07 27.88
CA SER A 95 10.37 9.07 27.67
C SER A 95 9.77 7.69 27.39
N GLY A 96 10.39 6.95 26.47
CA GLY A 96 10.09 5.54 26.20
C GLY A 96 11.36 4.69 26.14
N ALA A 97 11.20 3.39 25.88
CA ALA A 97 12.24 2.38 26.09
C ALA A 97 13.57 2.66 25.36
N GLY A 98 13.56 3.47 24.29
CA GLY A 98 14.76 3.94 23.59
C GLY A 98 15.79 4.66 24.48
N VAL A 99 15.38 5.25 25.62
CA VAL A 99 16.32 5.85 26.59
C VAL A 99 17.03 4.81 27.48
N SER A 100 16.50 3.59 27.56
CA SER A 100 16.99 2.48 28.39
C SER A 100 17.82 1.44 27.63
N VAL A 101 17.84 1.48 26.29
CA VAL A 101 18.52 0.47 25.44
C VAL A 101 20.01 0.33 25.75
N SER A 102 20.71 1.44 25.98
CA SER A 102 22.13 1.45 26.38
C SER A 102 22.40 0.88 27.78
N CYS A 103 21.37 0.77 28.61
CA CYS A 103 21.47 0.19 29.95
C CYS A 103 21.47 -1.35 29.92
N GLY A 104 21.29 -1.96 28.75
CA GLY A 104 21.11 -3.41 28.58
C GLY A 104 19.65 -3.87 28.69
N ILE A 105 18.69 -2.95 28.74
CA ILE A 105 17.26 -3.24 28.73
C ILE A 105 16.77 -3.20 27.27
N PRO A 106 16.35 -4.33 26.66
CA PRO A 106 15.85 -4.32 25.29
C PRO A 106 14.56 -3.51 25.18
N ASP A 107 14.40 -2.76 24.09
CA ASP A 107 13.10 -2.16 23.78
C ASP A 107 12.07 -3.25 23.39
N PHE A 108 10.79 -2.87 23.30
CA PHE A 108 9.73 -3.85 23.08
C PHE A 108 9.58 -4.30 21.62
N ARG A 109 9.97 -3.48 20.63
CA ARG A 109 9.41 -3.54 19.26
C ARG A 109 10.44 -3.58 18.12
N SER A 110 11.73 -3.38 18.39
CA SER A 110 12.78 -3.58 17.37
C SER A 110 12.95 -5.06 17.00
N GLU A 111 13.71 -5.31 15.93
CA GLU A 111 14.07 -6.65 15.41
C GLU A 111 14.62 -7.60 16.50
N ASN A 112 15.35 -7.05 17.47
CA ASN A 112 15.93 -7.77 18.60
C ASN A 112 15.20 -7.47 19.94
N GLY A 113 14.05 -6.81 19.87
CA GLY A 113 13.24 -6.38 21.01
C GLY A 113 12.46 -7.51 21.67
N VAL A 114 11.82 -7.20 22.80
CA VAL A 114 11.06 -8.16 23.63
C VAL A 114 10.06 -8.96 22.80
N TYR A 115 9.23 -8.32 21.98
CA TYR A 115 8.18 -9.01 21.23
C TYR A 115 8.72 -9.97 20.15
N ALA A 116 9.87 -9.66 19.53
CA ALA A 116 10.50 -10.55 18.54
C ALA A 116 10.98 -11.86 19.18
N ARG A 117 11.42 -11.79 20.44
CA ARG A 117 11.80 -12.95 21.26
C ARG A 117 10.62 -13.71 21.85
N LEU A 118 9.57 -13.03 22.33
CA LEU A 118 8.41 -13.71 22.91
C LEU A 118 7.72 -14.68 21.94
N ARG A 119 7.72 -14.40 20.62
CA ARG A 119 7.24 -15.33 19.57
C ARG A 119 7.98 -16.68 19.56
N LYS A 120 9.23 -16.71 20.04
CA LYS A 120 10.10 -17.90 20.08
C LYS A 120 10.08 -18.58 21.46
N ASP A 121 10.08 -17.78 22.52
CA ASP A 121 10.12 -18.26 23.91
C ASP A 121 8.75 -18.78 24.41
N PHE A 122 7.64 -18.28 23.84
CA PHE A 122 6.25 -18.61 24.22
C PHE A 122 5.34 -18.75 22.97
N PRO A 123 5.50 -19.81 22.15
CA PRO A 123 4.69 -20.03 20.95
C PRO A 123 3.21 -20.32 21.24
N GLU A 124 2.82 -20.49 22.51
CA GLU A 124 1.42 -20.61 22.94
C GLU A 124 0.68 -19.27 23.11
N LEU A 125 1.38 -18.13 22.98
CA LEU A 125 0.75 -16.81 22.99
C LEU A 125 0.06 -16.54 21.64
N PRO A 126 -1.20 -16.06 21.62
CA PRO A 126 -1.88 -15.73 20.35
C PRO A 126 -1.21 -14.55 19.62
N ASN A 127 -0.56 -13.66 20.36
CA ASN A 127 0.41 -12.68 19.86
C ASN A 127 1.33 -12.24 21.04
N PRO A 128 2.47 -11.57 20.79
CA PRO A 128 3.39 -11.15 21.85
C PRO A 128 2.82 -10.15 22.87
N GLU A 129 1.84 -9.33 22.45
CA GLU A 129 1.25 -8.30 23.30
C GLU A 129 0.27 -8.91 24.32
N ALA A 130 -0.32 -10.06 24.02
CA ALA A 130 -1.23 -10.80 24.90
C ALA A 130 -0.58 -11.24 26.23
N MET A 131 0.75 -11.36 26.32
CA MET A 131 1.41 -11.60 27.62
C MET A 131 1.21 -10.42 28.60
N PHE A 132 0.96 -9.23 28.07
CA PHE A 132 0.63 -8.00 28.79
C PHE A 132 -0.85 -7.63 28.65
N ASP A 133 -1.73 -8.54 28.26
CA ASP A 133 -3.19 -8.34 28.29
C ASP A 133 -3.77 -8.82 29.62
N ILE A 134 -4.65 -8.03 30.25
CA ILE A 134 -5.15 -8.32 31.59
C ILE A 134 -6.07 -9.55 31.63
N ASP A 135 -6.85 -9.79 30.58
CA ASP A 135 -7.78 -10.91 30.50
C ASP A 135 -7.09 -12.21 30.08
N PHE A 136 -6.04 -12.14 29.27
CA PHE A 136 -5.10 -13.24 29.07
C PHE A 136 -4.37 -13.56 30.39
N PHE A 137 -3.83 -12.56 31.10
CA PHE A 137 -3.14 -12.76 32.38
C PHE A 137 -4.05 -13.37 33.46
N ARG A 138 -5.31 -12.95 33.54
CA ARG A 138 -6.33 -13.56 34.43
C ARG A 138 -6.55 -15.05 34.13
N LYS A 139 -6.46 -15.47 32.86
CA LYS A 139 -6.63 -16.86 32.41
C LYS A 139 -5.33 -17.68 32.53
N ASN A 140 -4.18 -17.09 32.20
CA ASN A 140 -2.87 -17.71 32.16
C ASN A 140 -1.75 -16.70 32.53
N PRO A 141 -1.46 -16.49 33.83
CA PRO A 141 -0.42 -15.55 34.27
C PRO A 141 1.02 -16.09 34.10
N LYS A 142 1.16 -17.35 33.66
CA LYS A 142 2.43 -18.09 33.67
C LYS A 142 3.48 -17.53 32.70
N PRO A 143 3.17 -17.17 31.42
CA PRO A 143 4.17 -16.61 30.51
C PRO A 143 4.78 -15.31 31.05
N PHE A 144 3.95 -14.39 31.55
CA PHE A 144 4.43 -13.17 32.20
C PHE A 144 5.37 -13.48 33.36
N TYR A 145 5.02 -14.38 34.28
CA TYR A 145 5.91 -14.75 35.39
C TYR A 145 7.19 -15.47 34.96
N GLN A 146 7.18 -16.15 33.81
CA GLN A 146 8.40 -16.71 33.21
C GLN A 146 9.29 -15.63 32.55
N PHE A 147 8.74 -14.47 32.19
CA PHE A 147 9.47 -13.35 31.60
C PHE A 147 9.91 -12.27 32.61
N ALA A 148 9.04 -11.93 33.57
CA ALA A 148 9.12 -10.76 34.45
C ALA A 148 10.44 -10.61 35.23
N LYS A 149 11.15 -11.71 35.47
CA LYS A 149 12.51 -11.74 36.04
C LYS A 149 13.49 -10.78 35.34
N GLU A 150 13.34 -10.60 34.03
CA GLU A 150 14.26 -9.81 33.21
C GLU A 150 14.00 -8.30 33.30
N LEU A 151 12.76 -7.92 33.58
CA LEU A 151 12.35 -6.53 33.79
C LEU A 151 12.47 -6.08 35.26
N TYR A 152 12.67 -7.04 36.19
CA TYR A 152 12.60 -6.77 37.62
C TYR A 152 13.74 -5.84 38.10
N PRO A 153 13.47 -4.74 38.82
CA PRO A 153 14.46 -3.69 39.09
C PRO A 153 15.70 -4.13 39.87
N GLY A 154 16.80 -3.38 39.65
CA GLY A 154 18.03 -3.44 40.45
C GLY A 154 19.29 -3.96 39.73
N ASN A 155 19.18 -4.40 38.47
CA ASN A 155 20.31 -4.95 37.71
C ASN A 155 21.01 -3.93 36.77
N PHE A 156 20.44 -2.73 36.60
CA PHE A 156 20.80 -1.80 35.52
C PHE A 156 21.15 -0.40 36.06
N ASN A 157 22.05 0.31 35.36
CA ASN A 157 22.46 1.67 35.70
C ASN A 157 21.81 2.68 34.75
N PRO A 158 21.35 3.86 35.21
CA PRO A 158 20.71 4.84 34.33
C PRO A 158 21.68 5.45 33.32
N SER A 159 21.25 5.51 32.06
CA SER A 159 21.95 6.12 30.93
C SER A 159 22.09 7.65 31.04
N ILE A 160 22.90 8.21 30.13
CA ILE A 160 23.06 9.65 29.94
C ILE A 160 21.72 10.34 29.59
N SER A 161 20.80 9.68 28.89
CA SER A 161 19.43 10.21 28.67
C SER A 161 18.66 10.44 29.97
N HIS A 162 18.65 9.47 30.90
CA HIS A 162 18.01 9.64 32.22
C HIS A 162 18.66 10.78 33.03
N ARG A 163 19.97 10.96 32.89
CA ARG A 163 20.75 11.98 33.61
C ARG A 163 20.58 13.37 33.01
N PHE A 164 20.35 13.48 31.70
CA PHE A 164 19.92 14.73 31.08
C PHE A 164 18.57 15.21 31.65
N ILE A 165 17.58 14.32 31.75
CA ILE A 165 16.30 14.59 32.43
C ILE A 165 16.55 15.06 33.87
N LYS A 166 17.47 14.40 34.60
CA LYS A 166 17.88 14.84 35.94
C LYS A 166 18.50 16.24 35.97
N ILE A 167 19.36 16.59 35.01
CA ILE A 167 19.99 17.92 34.95
C ILE A 167 18.95 19.00 34.60
N LEU A 168 17.92 18.69 33.80
CA LEU A 168 16.78 19.60 33.59
C LEU A 168 16.04 19.86 34.92
N GLU A 169 15.83 18.85 35.76
CA GLU A 169 15.24 19.03 37.09
C GLU A 169 16.12 19.89 38.00
N GLU A 170 17.43 19.60 38.08
CA GLU A 170 18.37 20.34 38.93
C GLU A 170 18.56 21.81 38.53
N GLN A 171 18.34 22.14 37.25
CA GLN A 171 18.33 23.53 36.76
C GLN A 171 16.98 24.22 36.94
N GLY A 172 15.97 23.55 37.51
CA GLY A 172 14.62 24.09 37.64
C GLY A 172 13.91 24.28 36.30
N LYS A 173 14.15 23.36 35.35
CA LYS A 173 13.58 23.36 33.99
C LYS A 173 12.60 22.23 33.73
N LEU A 174 12.71 21.09 34.43
CA LEU A 174 11.80 19.96 34.25
C LEU A 174 10.49 20.20 35.03
N LEU A 175 9.40 20.46 34.30
CA LEU A 175 8.05 20.43 34.86
C LEU A 175 7.68 18.99 35.22
N ARG A 176 7.78 18.08 34.23
CA ARG A 176 7.49 16.66 34.39
C ARG A 176 8.25 15.80 33.40
N ASN A 177 8.63 14.60 33.83
CA ASN A 177 8.91 13.50 32.94
C ASN A 177 7.78 12.45 33.01
N TYR A 178 7.04 12.29 31.92
CA TYR A 178 6.07 11.22 31.71
C TYR A 178 6.82 10.04 31.11
N THR A 179 7.15 9.04 31.92
CA THR A 179 7.84 7.85 31.41
C THR A 179 6.87 6.72 31.10
N GLN A 180 7.03 6.14 29.91
CA GLN A 180 6.37 4.92 29.47
C GLN A 180 7.17 3.66 29.87
N ASN A 181 8.31 3.85 30.55
CA ASN A 181 9.15 2.78 31.05
C ASN A 181 8.64 2.25 32.39
N ILE A 182 8.90 0.97 32.63
CA ILE A 182 8.55 0.23 33.84
C ILE A 182 9.79 -0.22 34.64
N ASP A 183 10.99 0.15 34.14
CA ASP A 183 12.30 -0.24 34.67
C ASP A 183 12.77 0.60 35.88
N THR A 184 12.13 1.74 36.12
CA THR A 184 12.38 2.71 37.20
C THR A 184 13.75 3.43 37.14
N LEU A 185 14.44 3.42 36.00
CA LEU A 185 15.76 4.03 35.86
C LEU A 185 15.76 5.55 36.08
N GLU A 186 14.64 6.24 35.86
CA GLU A 186 14.45 7.65 36.21
C GLU A 186 14.54 7.87 37.72
N SER A 187 13.90 6.99 38.51
CA SER A 187 13.99 6.99 39.98
C SER A 187 15.42 6.72 40.45
N ILE A 188 16.13 5.80 39.77
CA ILE A 188 17.52 5.44 40.10
C ILE A 188 18.49 6.58 39.71
N ALA A 189 18.20 7.35 38.65
CA ALA A 189 18.87 8.61 38.34
C ALA A 189 18.52 9.75 39.32
N GLY A 190 17.58 9.51 40.25
CA GLY A 190 17.15 10.46 41.26
C GLY A 190 16.23 11.55 40.73
N VAL A 191 15.60 11.36 39.56
CA VAL A 191 14.51 12.22 39.07
C VAL A 191 13.32 12.06 40.02
N LYS A 192 12.73 13.18 40.43
CA LYS A 192 11.59 13.27 41.36
C LYS A 192 10.31 13.68 40.65
N ASN A 193 10.41 14.56 39.66
CA ASN A 193 9.28 15.04 38.85
C ASN A 193 8.89 14.00 37.77
N VAL A 194 8.86 12.72 38.11
CA VAL A 194 8.55 11.61 37.18
C VAL A 194 7.15 11.04 37.45
N ILE A 195 6.47 10.62 36.37
CA ILE A 195 5.23 9.82 36.42
C ILE A 195 5.46 8.53 35.61
N GLU A 196 5.30 7.40 36.29
CA GLU A 196 5.37 6.04 35.74
C GLU A 196 4.04 5.75 35.03
N CYS A 197 3.90 6.16 33.77
CA CYS A 197 2.62 6.18 33.05
C CYS A 197 2.03 4.77 32.85
N HIS A 198 2.90 3.77 32.73
CA HIS A 198 2.52 2.36 32.64
C HIS A 198 2.76 1.60 33.97
N GLY A 199 2.89 2.31 35.09
CA GLY A 199 3.16 1.72 36.41
C GLY A 199 4.58 1.16 36.54
N SER A 200 4.82 0.33 37.56
CA SER A 200 6.15 -0.29 37.81
C SER A 200 6.07 -1.48 38.77
N PHE A 201 7.19 -2.21 38.92
CA PHE A 201 7.33 -3.29 39.90
C PHE A 201 7.34 -2.84 41.38
N ARG A 202 7.24 -1.54 41.66
CA ARG A 202 7.40 -0.93 42.99
C ARG A 202 6.42 -1.47 44.03
N THR A 203 5.22 -1.80 43.60
CA THR A 203 4.17 -2.45 44.38
C THR A 203 3.47 -3.52 43.52
N ALA A 204 2.65 -4.36 44.15
CA ALA A 204 1.91 -5.41 43.47
C ALA A 204 0.57 -5.67 44.15
N THR A 205 -0.49 -5.92 43.37
CA THR A 205 -1.87 -6.04 43.88
C THR A 205 -2.48 -7.42 43.60
N CYS A 206 -3.18 -7.97 44.58
CA CYS A 206 -3.95 -9.20 44.43
C CYS A 206 -5.23 -8.99 43.61
N LEU A 207 -5.33 -9.63 42.44
CA LEU A 207 -6.47 -9.50 41.53
C LEU A 207 -7.81 -10.04 42.09
N ASN A 208 -7.78 -10.80 43.19
CA ASN A 208 -8.99 -11.36 43.82
C ASN A 208 -9.49 -10.56 45.05
N CYS A 209 -8.62 -9.81 45.73
CA CYS A 209 -8.99 -9.16 47.00
C CYS A 209 -8.44 -7.75 47.20
N GLY A 210 -7.81 -7.15 46.19
CA GLY A 210 -7.31 -5.76 46.24
C GLY A 210 -6.18 -5.50 47.24
N GLN A 211 -5.65 -6.54 47.91
CA GLN A 211 -4.52 -6.38 48.83
C GLN A 211 -3.28 -5.98 48.04
N ASN A 212 -2.69 -4.84 48.41
CA ASN A 212 -1.42 -4.37 47.88
C ASN A 212 -0.23 -4.92 48.70
N PHE A 213 0.89 -5.11 48.02
CA PHE A 213 2.16 -5.69 48.48
C PHE A 213 3.32 -4.83 47.98
N GLY A 214 4.46 -4.87 48.66
CA GLY A 214 5.69 -4.22 48.19
C GLY A 214 6.42 -5.03 47.12
N CYS A 215 7.29 -4.38 46.36
CA CYS A 215 8.17 -5.01 45.36
C CYS A 215 8.83 -6.31 45.84
N ASP A 216 9.42 -6.30 47.05
CA ASP A 216 10.14 -7.44 47.62
C ASP A 216 9.23 -8.63 48.00
N ASP A 217 7.93 -8.43 48.26
CA ASP A 217 7.03 -9.50 48.74
C ASP A 217 6.77 -10.58 47.68
N ILE A 218 6.89 -10.24 46.39
CA ILE A 218 6.75 -11.18 45.25
C ILE A 218 8.10 -11.57 44.62
N ARG A 219 9.21 -11.07 45.17
CA ARG A 219 10.55 -11.13 44.55
C ARG A 219 11.03 -12.54 44.28
N ASP A 220 10.98 -13.40 45.30
CA ASP A 220 11.48 -14.77 45.19
C ASP A 220 10.66 -15.59 44.18
N ASP A 221 9.36 -15.34 44.08
CA ASP A 221 8.49 -15.97 43.08
C ASP A 221 8.80 -15.50 41.66
N VAL A 222 8.97 -14.19 41.43
CA VAL A 222 9.42 -13.64 40.14
C VAL A 222 10.80 -14.19 39.75
N LEU A 223 11.77 -14.18 40.67
CA LEU A 223 13.14 -14.66 40.40
C LEU A 223 13.20 -16.18 40.17
N ALA A 224 12.25 -16.95 40.73
CA ALA A 224 12.05 -18.38 40.49
C ALA A 224 11.18 -18.71 39.27
N LYS A 225 10.69 -17.70 38.52
CA LYS A 225 9.75 -17.86 37.39
C LYS A 225 8.42 -18.56 37.80
N LYS A 226 7.97 -18.32 39.03
CA LYS A 226 6.75 -18.87 39.66
C LYS A 226 5.67 -17.79 39.78
N VAL A 227 4.42 -18.17 39.51
CA VAL A 227 3.26 -17.28 39.67
C VAL A 227 3.04 -16.96 41.15
N ALA A 228 3.13 -15.68 41.51
CA ALA A 228 2.94 -15.24 42.89
C ALA A 228 1.49 -15.37 43.36
N GLN A 229 1.30 -15.96 44.54
CA GLN A 229 0.00 -16.24 45.15
C GLN A 229 -0.21 -15.37 46.39
N CYS A 230 -1.41 -14.80 46.53
CA CYS A 230 -1.72 -13.85 47.59
C CYS A 230 -1.74 -14.54 48.96
N ALA A 231 -0.75 -14.23 49.80
CA ALA A 231 -0.62 -14.77 51.15
C ALA A 231 -1.80 -14.42 52.10
N VAL A 232 -2.62 -13.41 51.75
CA VAL A 232 -3.76 -12.96 52.57
C VAL A 232 -5.05 -13.71 52.26
N CYS A 233 -5.36 -13.99 50.99
CA CYS A 233 -6.60 -14.69 50.61
C CYS A 233 -6.40 -16.14 50.11
N GLY A 234 -5.16 -16.55 49.82
CA GLY A 234 -4.80 -17.91 49.38
C GLY A 234 -5.33 -18.35 48.01
N LEU A 235 -6.08 -17.49 47.31
CA LEU A 235 -6.82 -17.81 46.08
C LEU A 235 -6.47 -16.89 44.89
N GLY A 236 -5.99 -15.68 45.16
CA GLY A 236 -5.72 -14.68 44.13
C GLY A 236 -4.27 -14.68 43.67
N VAL A 237 -4.06 -14.55 42.36
CA VAL A 237 -2.76 -14.18 41.80
C VAL A 237 -2.44 -12.73 42.19
N VAL A 238 -1.21 -12.48 42.60
CA VAL A 238 -0.67 -11.12 42.75
C VAL A 238 -0.09 -10.70 41.41
N LYS A 239 -0.39 -9.48 40.93
CA LYS A 239 0.19 -8.89 39.72
C LYS A 239 1.04 -7.67 40.14
N PRO A 240 2.25 -7.45 39.61
CA PRO A 240 2.93 -6.16 39.74
C PRO A 240 2.02 -5.02 39.28
N ASP A 241 2.14 -3.84 39.89
CA ASP A 241 1.32 -2.66 39.54
C ASP A 241 1.86 -1.96 38.27
N ILE A 242 2.06 -2.77 37.23
CA ILE A 242 2.32 -2.40 35.82
C ILE A 242 0.98 -2.47 35.09
N VAL A 243 0.68 -1.45 34.28
CA VAL A 243 -0.54 -1.37 33.48
C VAL A 243 -0.46 -2.36 32.32
N PHE A 244 -1.46 -3.22 32.21
CA PHE A 244 -1.64 -4.17 31.11
C PHE A 244 -2.65 -3.60 30.08
N PHE A 245 -2.62 -4.11 28.85
CA PHE A 245 -3.70 -3.86 27.90
C PHE A 245 -5.04 -4.29 28.51
N GLY A 246 -6.05 -3.43 28.44
CA GLY A 246 -7.33 -3.57 29.14
C GLY A 246 -7.39 -2.96 30.55
N GLU A 247 -6.32 -2.36 31.06
CA GLU A 247 -6.32 -1.55 32.29
C GLU A 247 -6.15 -0.04 31.98
N SER A 248 -6.76 0.83 32.78
CA SER A 248 -6.49 2.28 32.75
C SER A 248 -5.06 2.59 33.21
N LEU A 249 -4.52 3.74 32.77
CA LEU A 249 -3.28 4.26 33.37
C LEU A 249 -3.56 4.74 34.81
N PRO A 250 -2.53 4.97 35.66
CA PRO A 250 -2.75 5.48 37.00
C PRO A 250 -3.40 6.87 36.96
N GLU A 251 -4.42 7.11 37.79
CA GLU A 251 -5.17 8.38 37.88
C GLU A 251 -4.25 9.63 38.00
N LEU A 252 -3.06 9.45 38.60
CA LEU A 252 -2.01 10.46 38.71
C LEU A 252 -1.51 10.98 37.35
N PHE A 253 -1.48 10.14 36.30
CA PHE A 253 -1.19 10.56 34.92
C PHE A 253 -2.24 11.57 34.46
N HIS A 254 -3.51 11.16 34.49
CA HIS A 254 -4.67 11.91 33.98
C HIS A 254 -4.81 13.26 34.69
N ARG A 255 -4.69 13.25 36.02
CA ARG A 255 -4.73 14.46 36.86
C ARG A 255 -3.54 15.40 36.64
N SER A 256 -2.36 14.86 36.33
CA SER A 256 -1.16 15.69 36.14
C SER A 256 -1.08 16.29 34.74
N ILE A 257 -1.38 15.52 33.69
CA ILE A 257 -1.27 16.03 32.31
C ILE A 257 -2.27 17.16 32.06
N ASP A 258 -3.46 17.09 32.67
CA ASP A 258 -4.47 18.14 32.55
C ASP A 258 -4.03 19.48 33.16
N THR A 259 -3.14 19.45 34.17
CA THR A 259 -2.57 20.66 34.78
C THR A 259 -1.23 21.07 34.20
N ASP A 260 -0.39 20.12 33.78
CA ASP A 260 0.95 20.39 33.28
C ASP A 260 0.92 20.98 31.85
N LYS A 261 -0.04 20.55 31.00
CA LYS A 261 -0.18 21.02 29.61
C LYS A 261 -0.36 22.55 29.50
N ASP A 262 -1.08 23.17 30.44
CA ASP A 262 -1.49 24.58 30.42
C ASP A 262 -0.36 25.52 30.87
N VAL A 263 0.73 24.96 31.40
CA VAL A 263 1.89 25.72 31.90
C VAL A 263 3.21 25.31 31.23
N ALA A 264 3.21 24.30 30.37
CA ALA A 264 4.40 23.83 29.65
C ALA A 264 4.90 24.87 28.63
N ASP A 265 6.22 25.06 28.54
CA ASP A 265 6.85 25.97 27.56
C ASP A 265 7.79 25.27 26.57
N LEU A 266 7.92 23.94 26.67
CA LEU A 266 8.59 23.07 25.72
C LEU A 266 8.17 21.60 25.94
N LEU A 267 7.90 20.86 24.87
CA LEU A 267 7.79 19.40 24.88
C LEU A 267 9.05 18.76 24.29
N ILE A 268 9.57 17.71 24.93
CA ILE A 268 10.59 16.82 24.39
C ILE A 268 10.07 15.39 24.42
N VAL A 269 9.90 14.75 23.27
CA VAL A 269 9.60 13.32 23.17
C VAL A 269 10.89 12.60 22.83
N MET A 270 11.30 11.62 23.65
CA MET A 270 12.58 10.92 23.48
C MET A 270 12.49 9.41 23.69
N GLY A 271 13.01 8.64 22.74
CA GLY A 271 13.06 7.17 22.79
C GLY A 271 11.70 6.47 22.84
N SER A 272 10.59 7.16 22.53
CA SER A 272 9.26 6.57 22.45
C SER A 272 8.75 6.50 21.01
N SER A 273 8.01 5.44 20.69
CA SER A 273 7.25 5.33 19.43
C SER A 273 5.87 5.99 19.49
N MET A 274 5.44 6.50 20.67
CA MET A 274 4.14 7.15 20.93
C MET A 274 2.87 6.37 20.51
N LYS A 275 2.98 5.04 20.28
CA LYS A 275 1.88 4.18 19.82
C LYS A 275 0.86 3.80 20.90
N VAL A 276 1.21 3.92 22.19
CA VAL A 276 0.35 3.52 23.31
C VAL A 276 -0.45 4.72 23.82
N GLN A 277 -1.77 4.65 23.70
CA GLN A 277 -2.70 5.65 24.21
C GLN A 277 -3.09 5.37 25.67
N PRO A 278 -3.48 6.39 26.46
CA PRO A 278 -3.57 7.82 26.14
C PRO A 278 -2.25 8.61 26.13
N VAL A 279 -1.09 8.02 26.47
CA VAL A 279 0.18 8.77 26.48
C VAL A 279 0.57 9.31 25.10
N GLY A 280 0.21 8.60 24.03
CA GLY A 280 0.37 9.06 22.64
C GLY A 280 -0.38 10.35 22.30
N LEU A 281 -1.37 10.78 23.11
CA LEU A 281 -2.10 12.04 22.92
C LEU A 281 -1.38 13.26 23.50
N VAL A 282 -0.30 13.09 24.28
CA VAL A 282 0.41 14.21 24.93
C VAL A 282 0.86 15.30 23.93
N PRO A 283 1.45 15.00 22.75
CA PRO A 283 1.82 16.02 21.76
C PRO A 283 0.63 16.85 21.24
N THR A 284 -0.55 16.22 21.12
CA THR A 284 -1.81 16.88 20.71
C THR A 284 -2.55 17.57 21.85
N SER A 285 -2.20 17.32 23.13
CA SER A 285 -2.92 17.90 24.28
C SER A 285 -2.32 19.20 24.81
N LEU A 286 -1.16 19.61 24.31
CA LEU A 286 -0.55 20.91 24.64
C LEU A 286 -1.05 22.01 23.68
N PRO A 287 -1.06 23.29 24.09
CA PRO A 287 -1.39 24.40 23.20
C PRO A 287 -0.50 24.42 21.94
N PRO A 288 -1.04 24.73 20.74
CA PRO A 288 -0.28 24.65 19.48
C PRO A 288 1.02 25.46 19.48
N GLU A 289 1.04 26.59 20.16
CA GLU A 289 2.20 27.48 20.29
C GLU A 289 3.35 26.92 21.14
N VAL A 290 3.14 25.84 21.90
CA VAL A 290 4.23 25.21 22.67
C VAL A 290 5.15 24.45 21.72
N PRO A 291 6.45 24.75 21.68
CA PRO A 291 7.39 24.07 20.79
C PRO A 291 7.62 22.61 21.18
N GLN A 292 7.87 21.76 20.18
CA GLN A 292 8.00 20.31 20.35
C GLN A 292 9.29 19.78 19.68
N ILE A 293 10.09 19.04 20.44
CA ILE A 293 11.34 18.40 19.99
C ILE A 293 11.20 16.88 20.03
N LEU A 294 11.60 16.20 18.96
CA LEU A 294 11.74 14.73 18.90
C LEU A 294 13.21 14.32 18.99
N ILE A 295 13.54 13.35 19.85
CA ILE A 295 14.85 12.71 19.97
C ILE A 295 14.67 11.18 19.90
N ASN A 296 14.62 10.62 18.70
CA ASN A 296 14.28 9.22 18.47
C ASN A 296 15.07 8.62 17.30
N ARG A 297 15.09 7.29 17.14
CA ARG A 297 15.73 6.66 15.97
C ARG A 297 15.00 6.94 14.66
N GLU A 298 13.67 7.05 14.73
CA GLU A 298 12.74 7.16 13.61
C GLU A 298 11.85 8.40 13.79
N THR A 299 11.27 8.89 12.70
CA THR A 299 10.16 9.85 12.74
C THR A 299 8.92 9.20 13.38
N LEU A 300 7.96 10.02 13.85
CA LEU A 300 6.72 9.52 14.47
C LEU A 300 5.50 9.89 13.64
N ASN A 301 4.71 8.88 13.28
CA ASN A 301 3.41 9.03 12.61
C ASN A 301 2.33 9.40 13.63
N CYS A 302 2.44 10.58 14.24
CA CYS A 302 1.48 11.13 15.21
C CYS A 302 0.73 12.35 14.65
N ARG A 303 -0.44 12.68 15.22
CA ARG A 303 -1.30 13.81 14.82
C ARG A 303 -0.75 15.20 15.21
N SER A 304 0.55 15.32 15.40
CA SER A 304 1.28 16.58 15.61
C SER A 304 2.64 16.48 14.92
N GLU A 305 2.98 17.47 14.11
CA GLU A 305 4.34 17.59 13.59
C GLU A 305 5.28 18.18 14.65
N PHE A 306 6.45 17.57 14.82
CA PHE A 306 7.51 18.09 15.69
C PHE A 306 8.32 19.18 15.00
N ASP A 307 8.61 20.26 15.72
CA ASP A 307 9.27 21.45 15.18
C ASP A 307 10.76 21.24 14.95
N VAL A 308 11.43 20.51 15.84
CA VAL A 308 12.80 20.03 15.64
C VAL A 308 12.86 18.52 15.84
N GLN A 309 13.39 17.80 14.84
CA GLN A 309 13.53 16.35 14.88
C GLN A 309 15.01 15.99 14.81
N LEU A 310 15.50 15.32 15.85
CA LEU A 310 16.88 14.87 15.98
C LEU A 310 16.86 13.35 15.92
N LEU A 311 17.27 12.80 14.77
CA LEU A 311 17.14 11.37 14.47
C LEU A 311 18.43 10.61 14.78
N GLY A 312 18.30 9.45 15.44
CA GLY A 312 19.41 8.57 15.83
C GLY A 312 19.29 8.03 17.26
N ASN A 313 20.41 7.58 17.84
CA ASN A 313 20.44 7.05 19.21
C ASN A 313 20.32 8.19 20.23
N CYS A 314 19.33 8.11 21.12
CA CYS A 314 19.01 9.12 22.11
C CYS A 314 20.23 9.55 22.95
N ASP A 315 21.05 8.60 23.40
CA ASP A 315 22.21 8.90 24.25
C ASP A 315 23.32 9.67 23.52
N ILE A 316 23.52 9.39 22.22
CA ILE A 316 24.49 10.11 21.38
C ILE A 316 24.02 11.54 21.14
N ILE A 317 22.74 11.72 20.82
CA ILE A 317 22.12 13.04 20.58
C ILE A 317 22.11 13.87 21.86
N VAL A 318 21.70 13.28 22.99
CA VAL A 318 21.70 13.91 24.30
C VAL A 318 23.12 14.32 24.70
N SER A 319 24.12 13.48 24.46
CA SER A 319 25.53 13.80 24.71
C SER A 319 25.97 15.04 23.93
N HIS A 320 25.62 15.11 22.65
CA HIS A 320 25.94 16.26 21.79
C HIS A 320 25.20 17.53 22.22
N LEU A 321 23.88 17.45 22.46
CA LEU A 321 23.06 18.56 22.98
C LEU A 321 23.64 19.13 24.28
N CYS A 322 24.04 18.27 25.22
CA CYS A 322 24.64 18.67 26.47
C CYS A 322 26.00 19.39 26.30
N SER A 323 26.81 18.97 25.33
CA SER A 323 28.07 19.64 24.97
C SER A 323 27.85 21.06 24.42
N LEU A 324 26.77 21.26 23.64
CA LEU A 324 26.35 22.56 23.09
C LEU A 324 25.60 23.45 24.11
N LEU A 325 24.87 22.85 25.05
CA LEU A 325 24.19 23.55 26.14
C LEU A 325 25.21 24.15 27.12
N GLY A 326 26.23 23.37 27.50
CA GLY A 326 27.36 23.80 28.33
C GLY A 326 27.12 23.72 29.84
N GLY A 327 28.11 24.18 30.62
CA GLY A 327 28.08 24.14 32.09
C GLY A 327 27.82 22.73 32.65
N ARG A 328 26.90 22.62 33.61
CA ARG A 328 26.46 21.36 34.25
C ARG A 328 26.18 20.21 33.27
N PHE A 329 25.57 20.50 32.12
CA PHE A 329 25.31 19.49 31.09
C PHE A 329 26.60 18.86 30.55
N LYS A 330 27.63 19.68 30.32
CA LYS A 330 28.93 19.25 29.81
C LYS A 330 29.82 18.63 30.90
N GLU A 331 29.71 19.14 32.12
CA GLU A 331 30.43 18.64 33.30
C GLU A 331 30.07 17.19 33.63
N GLN A 332 28.78 16.83 33.56
CA GLN A 332 28.33 15.46 33.88
C GLN A 332 28.92 14.43 32.91
N ILE A 333 28.89 14.71 31.62
CA ILE A 333 29.43 13.84 30.56
C ILE A 333 30.93 13.62 30.73
N GLN A 334 31.66 14.66 31.14
CA GLN A 334 33.10 14.58 31.41
C GLN A 334 33.45 13.82 32.70
N GLN A 335 32.46 13.51 33.55
CA GLN A 335 32.61 12.56 34.65
C GLN A 335 32.26 11.12 34.22
N GLU A 336 31.24 10.94 33.37
CA GLU A 336 30.81 9.62 32.91
C GLU A 336 31.73 8.99 31.87
N ALA A 337 32.39 9.78 31.02
CA ALA A 337 33.51 9.34 30.16
C ALA A 337 34.80 8.96 30.93
N LYS A 338 34.71 8.71 32.24
CA LYS A 338 35.76 8.15 33.12
C LYS A 338 35.28 6.92 33.91
N VAL A 339 34.01 6.54 33.79
CA VAL A 339 33.50 5.25 34.25
C VAL A 339 33.68 4.28 33.08
N ASP A 340 34.07 3.04 33.37
CA ASP A 340 34.50 2.07 32.36
C ASP A 340 33.32 1.61 31.48
N CYS A 341 33.14 2.34 30.38
CA CYS A 341 32.17 2.14 29.33
C CYS A 341 32.95 2.31 28.02
N ASP A 342 32.94 1.31 27.14
CA ASP A 342 33.74 1.28 25.90
C ASP A 342 33.36 2.38 24.88
N LEU A 343 32.40 3.24 25.20
CA LEU A 343 32.14 4.50 24.51
C LEU A 343 33.24 5.53 24.85
N THR A 344 34.43 5.32 24.30
CA THR A 344 35.39 6.40 24.08
C THR A 344 34.67 7.59 23.45
N PRO A 345 34.96 8.86 23.82
CA PRO A 345 34.31 10.02 23.21
C PRO A 345 34.43 9.95 21.69
N ILE A 346 33.31 9.66 21.02
CA ILE A 346 33.27 9.51 19.56
C ILE A 346 33.73 10.84 18.99
N ASP A 347 34.86 10.80 18.29
CA ASP A 347 35.45 12.02 17.73
C ASP A 347 34.51 12.59 16.67
N ALA A 348 34.64 13.90 16.39
CA ALA A 348 33.77 14.57 15.44
C ALA A 348 33.81 13.92 14.05
N GLU A 349 34.97 13.41 13.62
CA GLU A 349 35.20 12.73 12.35
C GLU A 349 34.62 11.30 12.34
N THR A 350 34.71 10.55 13.44
CA THR A 350 34.07 9.24 13.61
C THR A 350 32.54 9.35 13.65
N PHE A 351 31.99 10.38 14.31
CA PHE A 351 30.55 10.69 14.23
C PHE A 351 30.16 11.16 12.81
N HIS A 352 31.03 11.95 12.14
CA HIS A 352 30.83 12.34 10.74
C HIS A 352 30.71 11.09 9.85
N ASN A 353 31.63 10.13 9.97
CA ASN A 353 31.61 8.88 9.20
C ASN A 353 30.37 8.01 9.50
N ALA A 354 29.98 7.87 10.77
CA ALA A 354 28.78 7.11 11.17
C ALA A 354 27.46 7.72 10.69
N VAL A 355 27.42 9.04 10.44
CA VAL A 355 26.27 9.75 9.84
C VAL A 355 26.38 9.79 8.30
N GLN A 356 27.59 9.93 7.74
CA GLN A 356 27.85 9.96 6.30
C GLN A 356 27.45 8.66 5.62
N GLN A 357 27.65 7.50 6.26
CA GLN A 357 27.23 6.21 5.69
C GLN A 357 25.71 6.09 5.44
N HIS A 358 24.89 6.97 6.03
CA HIS A 358 23.46 7.10 5.73
C HIS A 358 23.07 8.39 4.99
N THR A 359 24.00 9.33 4.74
CA THR A 359 23.69 10.59 4.05
C THR A 359 24.83 11.15 3.18
N SER A 360 24.53 11.28 1.87
CA SER A 360 25.05 12.23 0.86
C SER A 360 25.94 11.71 -0.28
N HIS A 361 25.50 12.03 -1.51
CA HIS A 361 26.24 12.39 -2.73
C HIS A 361 25.19 12.50 -3.86
N ASP A 362 24.33 13.53 -3.95
CA ASP A 362 24.53 15.00 -3.94
C ASP A 362 24.84 15.60 -5.32
N THR A 363 24.43 16.85 -5.52
CA THR A 363 24.29 17.52 -6.82
C THR A 363 25.09 18.82 -6.91
N SER A 364 25.33 19.34 -8.12
CA SER A 364 25.05 20.75 -8.44
C SER A 364 25.46 21.13 -9.86
N PHE A 365 24.71 22.05 -10.48
CA PHE A 365 25.22 23.14 -11.33
C PHE A 365 24.12 24.20 -11.52
N GLU A 366 24.45 25.49 -11.36
CA GLU A 366 23.51 26.61 -11.45
C GLU A 366 23.52 27.36 -12.80
N GLY A 367 22.35 27.87 -13.18
CA GLY A 367 22.12 28.85 -14.24
C GLY A 367 21.21 30.00 -13.76
N PRO A 368 21.18 31.16 -14.44
CA PRO A 368 20.94 32.45 -13.79
C PRO A 368 19.47 32.78 -13.44
N ALA A 369 19.31 33.55 -12.37
CA ALA A 369 18.03 33.75 -11.69
C ALA A 369 17.09 34.81 -12.30
N ALA A 370 15.78 34.52 -12.27
CA ALA A 370 14.70 35.49 -12.28
C ALA A 370 13.87 35.36 -10.99
N LYS A 371 13.73 36.44 -10.21
CA LYS A 371 13.25 36.39 -8.82
C LYS A 371 11.72 36.30 -8.69
N ARG A 372 11.25 35.36 -7.86
CA ARG A 372 10.01 35.45 -7.04
C ARG A 372 10.32 34.94 -5.61
N PRO A 373 9.49 35.20 -4.59
CA PRO A 373 9.89 35.05 -3.18
C PRO A 373 10.10 33.59 -2.75
N ARG A 374 11.11 33.34 -1.91
CA ARG A 374 11.29 32.07 -1.17
C ARG A 374 10.42 32.06 0.10
N LEU A 375 9.86 30.90 0.42
CA LEU A 375 9.63 30.47 1.81
C LEU A 375 10.93 29.82 2.33
N PRO A 376 11.17 29.72 3.66
CA PRO A 376 12.44 29.23 4.18
C PRO A 376 12.75 27.78 3.79
N GLU A 377 13.99 27.52 3.36
CA GLU A 377 14.48 26.17 3.09
C GLU A 377 14.85 25.43 4.39
N LEU A 378 14.62 24.11 4.41
CA LEU A 378 15.16 23.22 5.44
C LEU A 378 16.69 23.20 5.37
N VAL A 379 17.36 23.53 6.48
CA VAL A 379 18.83 23.62 6.51
C VAL A 379 19.45 22.22 6.59
N THR A 380 19.73 21.65 5.43
CA THR A 380 20.86 20.73 5.23
C THR A 380 22.11 21.53 4.87
N VAL A 381 23.31 21.02 5.16
CA VAL A 381 24.56 21.82 5.13
C VAL A 381 25.24 21.73 3.74
N GLY A 382 24.61 22.30 2.70
CA GLY A 382 25.06 22.17 1.31
C GLY A 382 25.71 23.40 0.64
N ASP A 383 25.72 24.57 1.28
CA ASP A 383 25.74 25.86 0.53
C ASP A 383 27.08 26.65 0.54
N VAL A 384 28.19 26.07 1.00
CA VAL A 384 29.45 26.81 1.25
C VAL A 384 30.60 26.43 0.28
N LEU A 385 30.55 27.08 -0.90
CA LEU A 385 31.63 27.35 -1.89
C LEU A 385 31.65 26.52 -3.20
N LYS A 386 30.99 27.08 -4.23
CA LYS A 386 31.11 26.74 -5.66
C LYS A 386 32.49 27.15 -6.23
N GLY A 387 33.03 26.42 -7.22
CA GLY A 387 34.42 26.67 -7.66
C GLY A 387 34.89 26.38 -9.10
N THR A 388 34.21 25.60 -9.96
CA THR A 388 34.65 25.45 -11.37
C THR A 388 33.53 25.02 -12.30
N TYR A 389 33.26 25.81 -13.35
CA TYR A 389 32.16 25.58 -14.29
C TYR A 389 32.67 25.54 -15.74
N VAL A 390 32.19 24.56 -16.50
CA VAL A 390 32.07 24.65 -17.97
C VAL A 390 30.66 24.20 -18.32
N THR A 391 29.79 25.14 -18.67
CA THR A 391 28.44 24.88 -19.16
C THR A 391 28.43 24.79 -20.68
N ALA A 392 27.49 24.01 -21.21
CA ALA A 392 26.97 24.15 -22.57
C ALA A 392 25.47 24.45 -22.44
N GLU A 393 24.98 25.49 -23.13
CA GLU A 393 23.59 25.92 -22.99
C GLU A 393 22.59 25.08 -23.80
N PRO A 394 21.34 24.94 -23.32
CA PRO A 394 20.30 24.25 -24.07
C PRO A 394 19.68 25.16 -25.15
N ASN A 395 19.84 24.79 -26.43
CA ASN A 395 18.75 24.78 -27.43
C ASN A 395 19.26 24.35 -28.82
N ALA A 396 19.01 23.09 -29.19
CA ALA A 396 19.17 22.59 -30.56
C ALA A 396 18.09 21.54 -30.88
N THR A 397 16.93 22.02 -31.34
CA THR A 397 15.92 21.32 -32.18
C THR A 397 15.83 19.78 -32.11
N MET A 398 14.71 19.26 -31.57
CA MET A 398 14.37 17.84 -31.79
C MET A 398 13.87 17.53 -33.21
N PHE A 399 13.23 18.48 -33.91
CA PHE A 399 12.91 18.36 -35.36
C PHE A 399 12.99 19.70 -36.09
N GLU A 400 13.21 19.65 -37.40
CA GLU A 400 13.31 20.81 -38.30
C GLU A 400 11.93 21.26 -38.79
N GLY A 401 11.59 22.55 -38.61
CA GLY A 401 10.38 23.17 -39.19
C GLY A 401 9.69 24.23 -38.33
N ALA A 402 9.81 24.16 -37.00
CA ALA A 402 9.13 25.08 -36.08
C ALA A 402 9.81 26.45 -35.99
N ARG A 403 9.40 27.42 -36.82
CA ARG A 403 9.74 28.85 -36.68
C ARG A 403 8.51 29.75 -36.79
N THR A 404 8.00 30.21 -35.65
CA THR A 404 7.05 31.33 -35.57
C THR A 404 7.79 32.63 -35.28
N LEU A 405 7.50 33.70 -36.03
CA LEU A 405 8.09 35.02 -35.83
C LEU A 405 7.08 35.96 -35.14
N TYR A 406 7.54 36.64 -34.09
CA TYR A 406 6.80 37.68 -33.38
C TYR A 406 7.30 39.05 -33.84
N ASP A 407 6.38 39.90 -34.29
CA ASP A 407 6.69 41.28 -34.67
C ASP A 407 6.67 42.16 -33.42
N THR A 408 7.81 42.74 -33.08
CA THR A 408 7.99 43.54 -31.86
C THR A 408 7.37 44.93 -31.93
N ASP A 409 7.17 45.47 -33.14
CA ASP A 409 6.65 46.81 -33.37
C ASP A 409 5.11 46.77 -33.44
N ALA A 410 4.56 45.72 -34.06
CA ALA A 410 3.12 45.42 -34.05
C ALA A 410 2.65 44.72 -32.76
N LYS A 411 3.58 44.13 -31.99
CA LYS A 411 3.31 43.29 -30.80
C LYS A 411 2.39 42.09 -31.06
N ALA A 412 2.47 41.50 -32.25
CA ALA A 412 1.63 40.39 -32.69
C ALA A 412 2.46 39.24 -33.30
N PHE A 413 1.95 38.01 -33.16
CA PHE A 413 2.50 36.85 -33.86
C PHE A 413 2.02 36.85 -35.31
N ILE A 414 2.93 36.77 -36.28
CA ILE A 414 2.59 36.73 -37.70
C ILE A 414 2.53 35.27 -38.17
N PHE A 415 1.32 34.79 -38.43
CA PHE A 415 1.09 33.53 -39.13
C PHE A 415 0.98 33.79 -40.63
N ASN A 416 1.92 33.26 -41.42
CA ASN A 416 1.92 33.41 -42.87
C ASN A 416 1.10 32.27 -43.52
N VAL A 417 0.02 32.61 -44.24
CA VAL A 417 -0.91 31.64 -44.85
C VAL A 417 -1.04 31.88 -46.35
N SER A 418 -0.26 31.17 -47.16
CA SER A 418 -0.40 31.01 -48.61
C SER A 418 0.62 29.98 -49.16
N SER A 419 0.39 29.23 -50.23
CA SER A 419 -0.84 28.92 -50.99
C SER A 419 -0.58 27.74 -51.99
N ALA A 420 -1.65 27.23 -52.62
CA ALA A 420 -1.67 26.39 -53.84
C ALA A 420 -1.16 24.92 -53.74
N SER A 421 -1.58 23.96 -54.60
CA SER A 421 -2.82 23.77 -55.39
C SER A 421 -2.88 22.37 -56.04
N SER A 422 -4.09 21.94 -56.48
CA SER A 422 -4.36 20.91 -57.53
C SER A 422 -4.00 19.42 -57.22
N SER A 423 -4.96 18.47 -57.26
CA SER A 423 -5.38 17.63 -58.43
C SER A 423 -4.61 16.28 -58.52
N THR A 424 -5.16 15.11 -58.90
CA THR A 424 -6.52 14.71 -59.35
C THR A 424 -6.71 13.18 -59.35
N THR A 425 -7.92 12.68 -59.01
CA THR A 425 -8.63 11.47 -59.53
C THR A 425 -8.02 10.05 -59.56
N SER A 426 -8.93 9.06 -59.43
CA SER A 426 -9.04 7.80 -60.20
C SER A 426 -8.27 6.54 -59.74
N VAL A 427 -8.80 5.29 -59.83
CA VAL A 427 -10.19 4.72 -59.79
C VAL A 427 -10.10 3.16 -59.82
N CYS A 428 -11.23 2.46 -59.53
CA CYS A 428 -11.44 0.98 -59.54
C CYS A 428 -10.76 0.19 -58.40
N SER A 429 -11.34 -0.80 -57.70
CA SER A 429 -12.51 -1.72 -57.85
C SER A 429 -12.32 -2.97 -58.73
N SER A 430 -12.45 -4.17 -58.15
CA SER A 430 -13.51 -5.16 -58.50
C SER A 430 -13.36 -6.53 -57.82
N ASP A 431 -14.39 -6.84 -57.05
CA ASP A 431 -14.94 -8.11 -56.55
C ASP A 431 -14.69 -9.41 -57.35
N VAL A 432 -14.32 -10.48 -56.63
CA VAL A 432 -14.74 -11.90 -56.83
C VAL A 432 -14.81 -12.50 -55.41
N ILE A 433 -15.93 -12.94 -54.81
CA ILE A 433 -17.10 -13.77 -55.19
C ILE A 433 -16.85 -15.29 -55.06
N ASP A 434 -17.06 -15.75 -53.81
CA ASP A 434 -17.92 -16.89 -53.41
C ASP A 434 -17.47 -18.36 -53.65
N VAL A 435 -18.15 -19.25 -52.89
CA VAL A 435 -18.61 -20.63 -53.21
C VAL A 435 -18.32 -21.69 -52.13
N THR A 436 -19.20 -21.73 -51.11
CA THR A 436 -19.75 -22.94 -50.40
C THR A 436 -18.86 -23.81 -49.46
N SER A 437 -19.38 -24.65 -48.53
CA SER A 437 -20.61 -24.76 -47.67
C SER A 437 -20.48 -26.03 -46.75
N ARG A 438 -21.36 -26.49 -45.83
CA ARG A 438 -22.75 -26.18 -45.38
C ARG A 438 -23.06 -26.86 -44.00
N CYS A 439 -24.35 -27.08 -43.68
CA CYS A 439 -24.92 -27.89 -42.57
C CYS A 439 -24.83 -27.26 -41.16
N VAL A 440 -25.79 -26.48 -40.61
CA VAL A 440 -27.27 -26.27 -40.77
C VAL A 440 -28.19 -27.18 -39.95
N SER A 441 -28.95 -26.56 -39.02
CA SER A 441 -30.31 -26.94 -38.62
C SER A 441 -31.13 -25.74 -38.09
N GLU A 442 -31.88 -25.08 -38.98
CA GLU A 442 -33.10 -24.27 -38.68
C GLU A 442 -34.29 -25.22 -38.34
N PRO A 443 -35.46 -24.82 -37.78
CA PRO A 443 -36.32 -23.69 -38.23
C PRO A 443 -37.18 -23.04 -37.09
N PRO A 444 -38.31 -22.32 -37.32
CA PRO A 444 -38.88 -21.73 -38.54
C PRO A 444 -39.09 -20.20 -38.49
N ARG A 445 -39.42 -19.61 -39.66
CA ARG A 445 -39.55 -18.15 -39.87
C ARG A 445 -41.01 -17.70 -40.09
N GLY A 446 -41.31 -16.44 -39.75
CA GLY A 446 -42.53 -15.73 -40.18
C GLY A 446 -42.21 -14.60 -41.19
N ASN A 447 -42.99 -14.47 -42.26
CA ASN A 447 -42.72 -13.53 -43.36
C ASN A 447 -43.44 -12.17 -43.21
N SER A 448 -42.74 -11.08 -43.51
CA SER A 448 -43.28 -9.98 -44.35
C SER A 448 -42.14 -9.14 -44.97
N GLN A 449 -42.42 -8.42 -46.04
CA GLN A 449 -41.44 -7.66 -46.86
C GLN A 449 -41.98 -6.24 -47.19
N PRO A 450 -41.23 -5.33 -47.84
CA PRO A 450 -40.95 -4.03 -47.22
C PRO A 450 -41.69 -2.84 -47.84
N GLN A 451 -41.64 -1.69 -47.17
CA GLN A 451 -41.89 -0.40 -47.78
C GLN A 451 -40.68 0.53 -47.62
N LYS A 452 -40.35 1.24 -48.70
CA LYS A 452 -39.38 2.35 -48.71
C LYS A 452 -40.13 3.67 -48.55
N TYR A 453 -39.62 4.59 -47.72
CA TYR A 453 -39.45 5.99 -48.14
C TYR A 453 -38.39 6.69 -47.27
N SER A 454 -37.82 7.76 -47.80
CA SER A 454 -36.60 8.42 -47.30
C SER A 454 -36.87 9.65 -46.43
N ARG A 455 -36.02 9.91 -45.42
CA ARG A 455 -35.47 11.27 -45.16
C ARG A 455 -34.30 11.30 -44.15
N SER A 456 -33.45 12.31 -44.35
CA SER A 456 -32.54 12.99 -43.40
C SER A 456 -31.93 12.19 -42.23
N VAL A 457 -30.59 12.10 -42.24
CA VAL A 457 -29.77 11.81 -41.05
C VAL A 457 -29.94 12.94 -40.02
N SER A 458 -30.12 12.55 -38.76
CA SER A 458 -29.96 13.38 -37.56
C SER A 458 -29.18 12.56 -36.51
N ALA A 459 -28.44 13.22 -35.63
CA ALA A 459 -27.53 12.55 -34.70
C ALA A 459 -28.26 11.68 -33.65
N PRO A 460 -27.58 10.65 -33.08
CA PRO A 460 -28.04 9.98 -31.85
C PRO A 460 -28.11 10.98 -30.67
N PRO A 461 -28.98 10.74 -29.68
CA PRO A 461 -29.09 11.60 -28.50
C PRO A 461 -27.88 11.44 -27.58
N GLU A 462 -27.62 12.48 -26.78
CA GLU A 462 -26.54 12.52 -25.80
C GLU A 462 -26.88 11.70 -24.55
N PHE A 463 -25.90 10.97 -24.00
CA PHE A 463 -26.02 10.33 -22.69
C PHE A 463 -25.90 11.39 -21.58
N ASN A 464 -27.04 11.94 -21.15
CA ASN A 464 -27.15 12.77 -19.95
C ASN A 464 -28.23 12.19 -19.02
N ASN A 465 -27.79 11.75 -17.84
CA ASN A 465 -28.51 11.69 -16.56
C ASN A 465 -27.59 11.05 -15.51
N TYR A 466 -26.78 11.88 -14.87
CA TYR A 466 -26.14 11.61 -13.59
C TYR A 466 -26.31 12.87 -12.75
N ASP A 467 -27.24 12.82 -11.79
CA ASP A 467 -27.42 13.90 -10.82
C ASP A 467 -26.35 13.77 -9.73
N ASP A 468 -25.45 14.74 -9.64
CA ASP A 468 -24.77 15.19 -8.42
C ASP A 468 -24.10 16.54 -8.73
N ASP A 469 -24.82 17.64 -8.42
CA ASP A 469 -24.38 19.01 -8.65
C ASP A 469 -23.37 19.47 -7.58
N ASP A 470 -22.08 19.60 -7.93
CA ASP A 470 -21.31 20.79 -7.58
C ASP A 470 -20.04 20.94 -8.44
N ALA A 471 -20.01 21.93 -9.33
CA ALA A 471 -18.90 22.15 -10.27
C ALA A 471 -18.54 23.63 -10.42
N LEU A 472 -17.38 24.03 -9.87
CA LEU A 472 -16.75 25.33 -10.11
C LEU A 472 -15.51 25.19 -11.00
N SER A 473 -15.56 25.81 -12.18
CA SER A 473 -14.59 25.61 -13.26
C SER A 473 -13.43 26.62 -13.26
N THR A 474 -12.20 26.14 -13.43
CA THR A 474 -11.16 26.83 -14.23
C THR A 474 -10.35 25.79 -15.01
N SER A 475 -9.75 26.18 -16.14
CA SER A 475 -9.14 25.24 -17.08
C SER A 475 -7.74 25.66 -17.54
N SER A 476 -6.83 24.69 -17.57
CA SER A 476 -5.61 24.70 -18.39
C SER A 476 -5.16 23.25 -18.61
N SER A 477 -4.65 22.94 -19.81
CA SER A 477 -4.34 21.56 -20.22
C SER A 477 -2.82 21.38 -20.41
N PRO A 478 -2.18 20.42 -19.73
CA PRO A 478 -0.86 19.94 -20.11
C PRO A 478 -0.97 19.02 -21.33
N SER A 479 0.03 19.07 -22.22
CA SER A 479 0.21 18.08 -23.28
C SER A 479 1.11 16.94 -22.80
N THR A 480 0.68 15.69 -22.94
CA THR A 480 1.49 14.50 -22.65
C THR A 480 1.99 13.85 -23.93
N ASN A 481 3.29 13.52 -23.97
CA ASN A 481 3.84 12.62 -24.97
C ASN A 481 3.59 11.18 -24.51
N SER A 482 3.04 10.34 -25.38
CA SER A 482 2.83 8.91 -25.11
C SER A 482 4.04 8.10 -25.58
N THR A 483 4.37 7.02 -24.86
CA THR A 483 5.54 6.18 -25.14
C THR A 483 5.13 4.72 -25.42
N ILE A 484 5.76 4.08 -26.42
CA ILE A 484 5.49 2.69 -26.82
C ILE A 484 6.57 1.77 -26.21
N THR A 485 6.17 0.64 -25.62
CA THR A 485 7.00 -0.25 -24.79
C THR A 485 6.56 -1.73 -24.93
N ALA A 486 7.28 -2.71 -24.38
CA ALA A 486 6.83 -4.11 -24.36
C ALA A 486 6.83 -4.69 -22.95
N SER A 487 6.09 -5.77 -22.74
CA SER A 487 6.17 -6.59 -21.53
C SER A 487 6.56 -8.02 -21.86
N SER A 488 7.24 -8.65 -20.92
CA SER A 488 6.85 -10.02 -20.57
C SER A 488 6.93 -10.19 -19.08
N THR A 489 5.89 -10.78 -18.54
CA THR A 489 6.08 -11.77 -17.51
C THR A 489 7.12 -12.79 -17.99
N ALA A 490 8.36 -12.61 -17.54
CA ALA A 490 9.18 -13.71 -17.09
C ALA A 490 8.51 -14.35 -15.85
N SER A 491 7.27 -14.83 -16.02
CA SER A 491 6.64 -15.76 -15.10
C SER A 491 7.34 -17.10 -15.32
N ALA A 492 8.53 -17.20 -14.73
CA ALA A 492 9.11 -18.47 -14.35
C ALA A 492 8.23 -19.01 -13.22
N GLY A 493 7.07 -19.54 -13.61
CA GLY A 493 5.96 -19.95 -12.76
C GLY A 493 6.29 -21.22 -11.99
N VAL A 494 7.16 -21.10 -10.99
CA VAL A 494 7.57 -22.19 -10.10
C VAL A 494 6.36 -22.65 -9.29
N GLN A 495 5.66 -23.63 -9.84
CA GLN A 495 4.61 -24.43 -9.21
C GLN A 495 5.14 -25.86 -9.01
N GLU A 496 6.36 -25.98 -8.50
CA GLU A 496 7.02 -27.27 -8.23
C GLU A 496 6.15 -28.11 -7.29
N LEU A 497 5.63 -29.24 -7.77
CA LEU A 497 4.85 -30.16 -6.95
C LEU A 497 5.35 -31.61 -7.03
N GLN A 498 5.70 -32.14 -5.86
CA GLN A 498 6.35 -33.45 -5.70
C GLN A 498 5.47 -34.62 -6.17
N SER A 499 6.10 -35.54 -6.89
CA SER A 499 5.66 -36.94 -6.98
C SER A 499 6.53 -37.82 -6.07
N SER A 500 6.03 -38.98 -5.64
CA SER A 500 6.70 -39.82 -4.64
C SER A 500 6.86 -41.28 -5.08
N SER A 501 8.06 -41.84 -4.86
CA SER A 501 8.29 -43.28 -4.66
C SER A 501 9.72 -43.56 -4.18
N THR A 502 9.94 -44.77 -3.67
CA THR A 502 10.92 -45.09 -2.62
C THR A 502 12.21 -45.76 -3.12
N GLU A 503 13.26 -45.69 -2.29
CA GLU A 503 14.45 -46.58 -2.19
C GLU A 503 15.76 -46.25 -2.96
N ALA A 504 16.82 -46.07 -2.14
CA ALA A 504 18.19 -46.64 -2.27
C ALA A 504 19.41 -45.76 -2.70
N ILE A 505 20.22 -45.43 -1.67
CA ILE A 505 21.72 -45.49 -1.62
C ILE A 505 22.56 -44.21 -1.93
N ASN A 506 23.00 -43.58 -0.82
CA ASN A 506 24.33 -43.01 -0.48
C ASN A 506 25.01 -41.90 -1.33
N HIS A 507 25.32 -40.79 -0.62
CA HIS A 507 26.47 -39.86 -0.80
C HIS A 507 26.68 -39.21 -2.19
N ALA A 508 26.75 -37.88 -2.34
CA ALA A 508 27.26 -36.87 -1.39
C ALA A 508 26.89 -35.42 -1.77
N GLN A 509 27.10 -34.52 -0.80
CA GLN A 509 27.19 -33.05 -0.91
C GLN A 509 25.92 -32.29 -1.29
N LYS A 510 25.85 -31.07 -0.72
CA LYS A 510 24.83 -30.05 -0.94
C LYS A 510 24.68 -29.73 -2.42
N ASP A 511 23.45 -29.80 -2.91
CA ASP A 511 22.71 -28.79 -3.68
C ASP A 511 21.22 -29.28 -3.72
N ASP A 512 20.38 -28.69 -4.58
CA ASP A 512 19.00 -29.08 -4.94
C ASP A 512 17.79 -28.72 -4.02
N ALA A 513 16.74 -28.26 -4.72
CA ALA A 513 15.32 -27.97 -4.45
C ALA A 513 14.60 -28.33 -3.12
N GLU A 514 13.74 -27.41 -2.66
CA GLU A 514 12.61 -27.66 -1.73
C GLU A 514 11.27 -27.07 -2.25
N THR A 515 10.53 -27.95 -2.94
CA THR A 515 9.18 -27.91 -3.56
C THR A 515 8.01 -27.34 -2.74
N PHE A 516 7.01 -26.65 -3.34
CA PHE A 516 5.75 -26.26 -2.66
C PHE A 516 4.45 -26.17 -3.51
N VAL A 517 3.30 -26.33 -2.84
CA VAL A 517 2.00 -26.81 -3.36
C VAL A 517 1.07 -25.70 -3.91
N VAL A 518 0.21 -26.04 -4.89
CA VAL A 518 -0.95 -25.22 -5.34
C VAL A 518 -2.16 -25.43 -4.41
N SER A 519 -2.88 -24.37 -4.03
CA SER A 519 -4.03 -24.51 -3.12
C SER A 519 -5.19 -25.33 -3.69
N GLN A 520 -5.77 -26.18 -2.83
CA GLN A 520 -7.09 -26.77 -3.04
C GLN A 520 -8.11 -25.98 -2.22
N ILE A 521 -9.23 -25.63 -2.85
CA ILE A 521 -10.40 -25.06 -2.15
C ILE A 521 -11.10 -26.21 -1.41
N HIS A 522 -11.20 -26.10 -0.10
CA HIS A 522 -12.09 -26.94 0.71
C HIS A 522 -13.47 -26.27 0.80
N ASP A 523 -14.51 -26.99 0.38
CA ASP A 523 -15.92 -26.66 0.67
C ASP A 523 -16.25 -27.11 2.12
N GLU A 524 -17.23 -26.49 2.76
CA GLU A 524 -17.55 -26.69 4.20
C GLU A 524 -18.30 -28.01 4.49
N ASN A 525 -18.41 -28.89 3.51
CA ASN A 525 -19.08 -30.19 3.63
C ASN A 525 -18.04 -31.32 3.65
N ASP A 526 -18.03 -32.10 4.74
CA ASP A 526 -17.01 -33.08 5.14
C ASP A 526 -17.03 -34.40 4.31
N ASP A 527 -17.32 -34.29 3.00
CA ASP A 527 -17.35 -35.40 2.05
C ASP A 527 -15.98 -35.59 1.37
N VAL A 528 -15.46 -36.82 1.44
CA VAL A 528 -14.09 -37.15 1.00
C VAL A 528 -13.97 -37.14 -0.53
N ILE A 529 -13.52 -36.01 -1.09
CA ILE A 529 -13.12 -35.89 -2.50
C ILE A 529 -12.03 -36.93 -2.79
N SER A 530 -12.25 -37.74 -3.83
CA SER A 530 -11.38 -38.90 -4.10
C SER A 530 -10.03 -38.50 -4.73
N PRO A 531 -8.99 -39.35 -4.69
CA PRO A 531 -7.63 -39.06 -5.20
C PRO A 531 -7.49 -38.85 -6.72
N SER A 532 -8.56 -38.51 -7.44
CA SER A 532 -8.59 -38.24 -8.87
C SER A 532 -8.26 -36.80 -9.26
N SER A 533 -8.21 -35.87 -8.30
CA SER A 533 -8.12 -34.42 -8.53
C SER A 533 -6.69 -33.93 -8.80
N ILE A 534 -6.07 -34.42 -9.88
CA ILE A 534 -4.76 -33.96 -10.37
C ILE A 534 -4.96 -32.83 -11.38
N CYS A 535 -4.36 -31.67 -11.08
CA CYS A 535 -4.01 -30.54 -11.96
C CYS A 535 -4.99 -30.16 -13.12
N ASN A 536 -5.65 -29.00 -12.99
CA ASN A 536 -6.57 -28.44 -14.00
C ASN A 536 -5.88 -27.77 -15.23
N VAL A 537 -4.73 -28.26 -15.67
CA VAL A 537 -4.02 -27.74 -16.87
C VAL A 537 -4.35 -28.60 -18.09
N ILE A 538 -4.79 -27.98 -19.18
CA ILE A 538 -5.42 -28.62 -20.35
C ILE A 538 -4.52 -29.66 -21.04
N ASP A 539 -3.21 -29.41 -21.13
CA ASP A 539 -2.22 -30.33 -21.70
C ASP A 539 -1.46 -31.16 -20.65
N GLY A 540 -1.78 -30.99 -19.36
CA GLY A 540 -1.08 -31.63 -18.24
C GLY A 540 0.33 -31.10 -17.97
N SER A 541 0.72 -29.97 -18.57
CA SER A 541 2.02 -29.34 -18.32
C SER A 541 2.08 -28.53 -17.02
N ASN A 542 3.28 -28.08 -16.65
CA ASN A 542 3.53 -27.22 -15.50
C ASN A 542 4.59 -26.13 -15.83
N GLY A 543 4.79 -25.20 -14.90
CA GLY A 543 5.72 -24.08 -15.04
C GLY A 543 7.13 -24.30 -14.48
N ASP A 544 7.48 -25.51 -14.04
CA ASP A 544 8.74 -25.83 -13.34
C ASP A 544 9.99 -25.28 -14.06
N VAL A 545 10.01 -25.39 -15.38
CA VAL A 545 11.06 -24.84 -16.26
C VAL A 545 10.57 -23.60 -17.01
N ALA A 546 9.34 -23.62 -17.54
CA ALA A 546 8.78 -22.57 -18.40
C ALA A 546 9.75 -22.19 -19.54
N CYS A 547 10.06 -20.90 -19.71
CA CYS A 547 11.03 -20.42 -20.69
C CYS A 547 12.49 -20.51 -20.20
N ASP A 548 12.73 -20.94 -18.95
CA ASP A 548 13.99 -20.82 -18.22
C ASP A 548 14.71 -19.46 -18.34
N SER A 549 13.96 -18.36 -18.27
CA SER A 549 14.53 -17.00 -18.20
C SER A 549 15.45 -16.78 -16.98
N TYR A 550 15.43 -17.69 -15.99
CA TYR A 550 16.34 -17.64 -14.85
C TYR A 550 17.79 -17.89 -15.27
N HIS A 551 18.04 -18.90 -16.12
CA HIS A 551 19.36 -19.16 -16.69
C HIS A 551 19.61 -18.42 -18.02
N HIS A 552 18.57 -18.15 -18.82
CA HIS A 552 18.64 -17.45 -20.11
C HIS A 552 18.62 -15.91 -20.01
N LEU A 553 18.84 -15.34 -18.82
CA LEU A 553 18.81 -13.90 -18.54
C LEU A 553 19.54 -13.02 -19.58
N GLU A 554 20.74 -13.45 -19.99
CA GLU A 554 21.58 -12.70 -20.93
C GLU A 554 21.03 -12.71 -22.37
N GLU A 555 20.35 -13.79 -22.77
CA GLU A 555 19.68 -13.90 -24.06
C GLU A 555 18.41 -13.05 -24.07
N ASP A 556 17.55 -13.21 -23.07
CA ASP A 556 16.26 -12.51 -23.00
C ASP A 556 16.45 -10.98 -22.99
N VAL A 557 17.44 -10.43 -22.26
CA VAL A 557 17.78 -9.00 -22.32
C VAL A 557 18.25 -8.56 -23.71
N GLN A 558 19.04 -9.37 -24.42
CA GLN A 558 19.45 -9.06 -25.80
C GLN A 558 18.24 -9.04 -26.75
N LEU A 559 17.26 -9.92 -26.56
CA LEU A 559 16.03 -9.95 -27.36
C LEU A 559 15.13 -8.74 -27.11
N ILE A 560 15.07 -8.24 -25.87
CA ILE A 560 14.35 -7.01 -25.49
C ILE A 560 15.05 -5.79 -26.12
N ALA A 561 16.38 -5.70 -25.97
CA ALA A 561 17.19 -4.62 -26.54
C ALA A 561 17.12 -4.58 -28.08
N ALA A 562 17.04 -5.74 -28.74
CA ALA A 562 16.90 -5.86 -30.20
C ALA A 562 15.57 -5.30 -30.74
N ILE A 563 14.50 -5.28 -29.94
CA ILE A 563 13.24 -4.59 -30.30
C ILE A 563 13.39 -3.06 -30.17
N GLY A 564 14.24 -2.59 -29.25
CA GLY A 564 14.47 -1.16 -29.01
C GLY A 564 13.40 -0.51 -28.11
N VAL A 565 12.75 -1.28 -27.24
CA VAL A 565 11.75 -0.78 -26.28
C VAL A 565 12.39 0.14 -25.24
N SER A 566 11.67 1.17 -24.79
CA SER A 566 12.17 2.09 -23.75
C SER A 566 11.91 1.61 -22.31
N HIS A 567 10.98 0.68 -22.11
CA HIS A 567 10.66 0.08 -20.82
C HIS A 567 10.36 -1.40 -21.01
N TYR A 568 10.58 -2.20 -19.96
CA TYR A 568 10.27 -3.62 -19.92
C TYR A 568 9.56 -3.99 -18.61
N ARG A 569 8.31 -4.44 -18.70
CA ARG A 569 7.51 -4.91 -17.56
C ARG A 569 7.66 -6.41 -17.35
N PHE A 570 8.02 -6.79 -16.13
CA PHE A 570 8.08 -8.16 -15.61
C PHE A 570 7.52 -8.24 -14.18
N SER A 571 7.54 -9.42 -13.55
CA SER A 571 7.17 -9.62 -12.14
C SER A 571 8.34 -10.16 -11.30
N VAL A 572 8.37 -9.77 -10.02
CA VAL A 572 9.23 -10.40 -9.01
C VAL A 572 8.41 -11.51 -8.34
N ALA A 573 8.95 -12.74 -8.33
CA ALA A 573 8.29 -13.86 -7.67
C ALA A 573 8.52 -13.78 -6.16
N TRP A 574 7.44 -13.58 -5.40
CA TRP A 574 7.49 -13.40 -3.94
C TRP A 574 8.17 -14.60 -3.27
N SER A 575 7.76 -15.83 -3.59
CA SER A 575 8.39 -17.06 -3.08
C SER A 575 9.87 -17.21 -3.45
N ARG A 576 10.32 -16.65 -4.58
CA ARG A 576 11.74 -16.68 -4.99
C ARG A 576 12.60 -15.73 -4.14
N VAL A 577 12.05 -14.62 -3.66
CA VAL A 577 12.74 -13.64 -2.80
C VAL A 577 12.60 -13.98 -1.32
N LEU A 578 11.43 -14.48 -0.91
CA LEU A 578 11.08 -14.90 0.45
C LEU A 578 10.44 -16.30 0.42
N PRO A 579 11.20 -17.39 0.56
CA PRO A 579 10.68 -18.76 0.43
C PRO A 579 9.51 -19.06 1.37
N ASN A 580 9.63 -18.68 2.65
CA ASN A 580 8.52 -18.80 3.60
C ASN A 580 7.51 -17.63 3.59
N GLY A 581 7.62 -16.75 2.60
CA GLY A 581 6.82 -15.54 2.40
C GLY A 581 7.15 -14.35 3.30
N THR A 582 8.00 -14.51 4.32
CA THR A 582 8.31 -13.45 5.29
C THR A 582 9.79 -13.05 5.28
N ILE A 583 10.09 -11.79 5.61
CA ILE A 583 11.44 -11.22 5.68
C ILE A 583 12.40 -11.88 6.69
N ASN A 584 11.96 -12.88 7.44
CA ASN A 584 12.81 -13.69 8.31
C ASN A 584 13.75 -14.64 7.52
N ASP A 585 13.51 -14.79 6.21
CA ASP A 585 14.16 -15.76 5.32
C ASP A 585 14.28 -15.15 3.92
N VAL A 586 15.32 -14.34 3.74
CA VAL A 586 15.59 -13.66 2.46
C VAL A 586 16.49 -14.54 1.60
N ASN A 587 15.95 -14.99 0.47
CA ASN A 587 16.73 -15.71 -0.53
C ASN A 587 17.57 -14.72 -1.36
N GLU A 588 18.79 -14.48 -0.90
CA GLU A 588 19.80 -13.67 -1.58
C GLU A 588 20.12 -14.12 -3.02
N ALA A 589 19.86 -15.38 -3.41
CA ALA A 589 20.00 -15.82 -4.80
C ALA A 589 18.84 -15.32 -5.69
N GLY A 590 17.62 -15.26 -5.15
CA GLY A 590 16.49 -14.61 -5.82
C GLY A 590 16.68 -13.11 -5.95
N VAL A 591 17.14 -12.44 -4.89
CA VAL A 591 17.47 -11.00 -4.89
C VAL A 591 18.52 -10.68 -5.96
N ARG A 592 19.64 -11.43 -6.01
CA ARG A 592 20.69 -11.20 -7.01
C ARG A 592 20.20 -11.34 -8.45
N TYR A 593 19.36 -12.33 -8.75
CA TYR A 593 18.81 -12.51 -10.10
C TYR A 593 17.98 -11.30 -10.56
N TYR A 594 17.01 -10.86 -9.75
CA TYR A 594 16.17 -9.71 -10.13
C TYR A 594 16.97 -8.41 -10.20
N ARG A 595 17.99 -8.24 -9.34
CA ARG A 595 18.89 -7.10 -9.44
C ARG A 595 19.73 -7.13 -10.73
N GLN A 596 20.29 -8.29 -11.10
CA GLN A 596 21.04 -8.43 -12.36
C GLN A 596 20.17 -8.18 -13.59
N LEU A 597 18.88 -8.55 -13.56
CA LEU A 597 17.91 -8.18 -14.60
C LEU A 597 17.74 -6.66 -14.69
N CYS A 598 17.50 -5.98 -13.56
CA CYS A 598 17.40 -4.52 -13.53
C CYS A 598 18.67 -3.82 -14.03
N GLU A 599 19.85 -4.26 -13.57
CA GLU A 599 21.15 -3.71 -13.97
C GLU A 599 21.35 -3.84 -15.48
N LYS A 600 21.12 -5.03 -16.06
CA LYS A 600 21.28 -5.29 -17.50
C LYS A 600 20.27 -4.54 -18.38
N LEU A 601 19.04 -4.34 -17.92
CA LEU A 601 18.06 -3.51 -18.61
C LEU A 601 18.51 -2.05 -18.66
N VAL A 602 18.97 -1.50 -17.52
CA VAL A 602 19.48 -0.13 -17.41
C VAL A 602 20.76 0.06 -18.24
N GLU A 603 21.68 -0.91 -18.27
CA GLU A 603 22.86 -0.92 -19.16
C GLU A 603 22.47 -0.80 -20.65
N ASN A 604 21.32 -1.36 -21.04
CA ASN A 604 20.76 -1.28 -22.40
C ASN A 604 19.81 -0.09 -22.61
N ASN A 605 19.69 0.84 -21.64
CA ASN A 605 18.81 2.02 -21.65
C ASN A 605 17.30 1.68 -21.65
N ILE A 606 16.92 0.52 -21.09
CA ILE A 606 15.54 0.07 -20.93
C ILE A 606 15.14 0.30 -19.45
N GLU A 607 14.06 1.03 -19.17
CA GLU A 607 13.58 1.18 -17.79
C GLU A 607 12.90 -0.11 -17.29
N PRO A 608 13.33 -0.69 -16.16
CA PRO A 608 12.62 -1.77 -15.49
C PRO A 608 11.25 -1.32 -14.97
N VAL A 609 10.21 -2.12 -15.20
CA VAL A 609 8.87 -1.92 -14.63
C VAL A 609 8.47 -3.16 -13.82
N ILE A 610 8.60 -3.10 -12.49
CA ILE A 610 8.34 -4.26 -11.62
C ILE A 610 6.86 -4.36 -11.25
N THR A 611 6.27 -5.52 -11.51
CA THR A 611 5.03 -5.98 -10.87
C THR A 611 5.39 -6.78 -9.61
N LEU A 612 4.93 -6.35 -8.44
CA LEU A 612 5.26 -7.00 -7.16
C LEU A 612 4.54 -8.35 -6.98
N TYR A 613 3.27 -8.45 -7.37
CA TYR A 613 2.50 -9.70 -7.30
C TYR A 613 1.82 -10.02 -8.63
N HIS A 614 2.05 -11.23 -9.14
CA HIS A 614 1.43 -11.74 -10.36
C HIS A 614 0.99 -13.20 -10.15
N TRP A 615 0.07 -13.39 -9.20
CA TRP A 615 -0.63 -14.66 -8.90
C TRP A 615 0.29 -15.78 -8.34
N ASP A 616 1.46 -15.39 -7.85
CA ASP A 616 2.56 -16.21 -7.35
C ASP A 616 2.70 -16.12 -5.82
N TYR A 617 1.57 -16.33 -5.11
CA TYR A 617 1.50 -16.22 -3.66
C TYR A 617 2.33 -17.33 -2.95
N PRO A 618 3.14 -17.02 -1.92
CA PRO A 618 3.92 -18.03 -1.23
C PRO A 618 3.02 -19.05 -0.52
N TYR A 619 3.14 -20.33 -0.89
CA TYR A 619 2.34 -21.42 -0.30
C TYR A 619 2.51 -21.53 1.23
N GLU A 620 3.67 -21.14 1.77
CA GLU A 620 3.89 -21.05 3.22
C GLU A 620 2.96 -20.05 3.93
N LEU A 621 2.46 -19.03 3.22
CA LEU A 621 1.44 -18.10 3.71
C LEU A 621 0.02 -18.59 3.39
N GLU A 622 -0.18 -19.25 2.24
CA GLU A 622 -1.46 -19.85 1.86
C GLU A 622 -1.94 -20.86 2.92
N LYS A 623 -1.05 -21.74 3.40
CA LYS A 623 -1.30 -22.65 4.53
C LYS A 623 -1.71 -21.97 5.85
N ARG A 624 -1.55 -20.65 5.96
CA ARG A 624 -1.91 -19.85 7.14
C ARG A 624 -3.24 -19.11 6.95
N GLY A 625 -3.96 -19.35 5.86
CA GLY A 625 -5.22 -18.68 5.50
C GLY A 625 -5.08 -17.68 4.33
N GLY A 626 -3.93 -17.63 3.67
CA GLY A 626 -3.73 -16.83 2.45
C GLY A 626 -4.06 -15.34 2.64
N TRP A 627 -4.67 -14.76 1.63
CA TRP A 627 -5.15 -13.38 1.65
C TRP A 627 -6.33 -13.10 2.62
N LEU A 628 -6.88 -14.13 3.28
CA LEU A 628 -7.88 -13.98 4.34
C LEU A 628 -7.26 -13.94 5.75
N HIS A 629 -5.95 -14.20 5.89
CA HIS A 629 -5.27 -14.09 7.17
C HIS A 629 -5.07 -12.61 7.59
N PRO A 630 -5.30 -12.23 8.87
CA PRO A 630 -5.19 -10.82 9.30
C PRO A 630 -3.84 -10.14 9.01
N ASP A 631 -2.73 -10.88 9.08
CA ASP A 631 -1.39 -10.33 8.77
C ASP A 631 -1.10 -10.21 7.25
N ALA A 632 -1.97 -10.68 6.35
CA ALA A 632 -1.63 -10.81 4.92
C ALA A 632 -1.28 -9.48 4.24
N ILE A 633 -1.91 -8.38 4.65
CA ILE A 633 -1.56 -7.02 4.22
C ILE A 633 -0.14 -6.67 4.68
N GLN A 634 0.21 -6.96 5.94
CA GLN A 634 1.55 -6.69 6.50
C GLN A 634 2.63 -7.53 5.81
N TRP A 635 2.36 -8.82 5.54
CA TRP A 635 3.29 -9.69 4.80
C TRP A 635 3.61 -9.13 3.41
N PHE A 636 2.58 -8.70 2.66
CA PHE A 636 2.77 -8.06 1.35
C PHE A 636 3.51 -6.72 1.46
N CYS A 637 3.25 -5.93 2.51
CA CYS A 637 3.95 -4.67 2.72
C CYS A 637 5.44 -4.85 3.07
N ASP A 638 5.79 -5.87 3.85
CA ASP A 638 7.20 -6.17 4.17
C ASP A 638 7.96 -6.74 2.96
N TYR A 639 7.30 -7.56 2.15
CA TYR A 639 7.81 -8.00 0.84
C TYR A 639 8.03 -6.83 -0.13
N ALA A 640 7.06 -5.92 -0.25
CA ALA A 640 7.16 -4.74 -1.10
C ALA A 640 8.28 -3.78 -0.63
N ARG A 641 8.42 -3.56 0.69
CA ARG A 641 9.54 -2.79 1.28
C ARG A 641 10.89 -3.40 0.93
N LEU A 642 11.04 -4.72 1.02
CA LEU A 642 12.26 -5.41 0.61
C LEU A 642 12.56 -5.23 -0.89
N CYS A 643 11.54 -5.29 -1.75
CA CYS A 643 11.73 -5.04 -3.19
C CYS A 643 12.14 -3.59 -3.47
N PHE A 644 11.52 -2.61 -2.80
CA PHE A 644 11.92 -1.19 -2.92
C PHE A 644 13.37 -0.97 -2.44
N ASP A 645 13.79 -1.58 -1.33
CA ASP A 645 15.15 -1.50 -0.80
C ASP A 645 16.20 -2.15 -1.73
N LYS A 646 15.89 -3.29 -2.36
CA LYS A 646 16.85 -4.04 -3.18
C LYS A 646 16.95 -3.59 -4.65
N PHE A 647 15.92 -2.94 -5.19
CA PHE A 647 15.85 -2.57 -6.62
C PHE A 647 15.44 -1.10 -6.88
N GLY A 648 15.07 -0.31 -5.87
CA GLY A 648 14.56 1.06 -6.03
C GLY A 648 15.57 2.06 -6.62
N ASP A 649 16.87 1.77 -6.53
CA ASP A 649 17.93 2.54 -7.18
C ASP A 649 17.95 2.39 -8.72
N LEU A 650 17.29 1.35 -9.25
CA LEU A 650 17.22 1.02 -10.68
C LEU A 650 15.78 1.11 -11.25
N VAL A 651 14.76 0.99 -10.41
CA VAL A 651 13.35 0.81 -10.80
C VAL A 651 12.52 2.01 -10.35
N LYS A 652 12.06 2.82 -11.30
CA LYS A 652 11.20 3.99 -11.01
C LYS A 652 9.70 3.66 -11.07
N THR A 653 9.32 2.72 -11.93
CA THR A 653 7.92 2.43 -12.22
C THR A 653 7.51 1.08 -11.62
N TRP A 654 6.58 1.12 -10.67
CA TRP A 654 6.14 -0.04 -9.89
C TRP A 654 4.65 -0.32 -10.10
N ILE A 655 4.28 -1.59 -10.12
CA ILE A 655 2.89 -2.08 -10.13
C ILE A 655 2.74 -3.00 -8.92
N THR A 656 1.72 -2.75 -8.10
CA THR A 656 1.48 -3.50 -6.87
C THR A 656 0.94 -4.91 -7.16
N PHE A 657 -0.20 -5.00 -7.85
CA PHE A 657 -0.87 -6.25 -8.19
C PHE A 657 -1.21 -6.32 -9.67
N ASN A 658 -1.11 -7.51 -10.26
CA ASN A 658 -1.75 -7.83 -11.54
C ASN A 658 -3.18 -8.35 -11.34
N GLU A 659 -4.15 -7.68 -11.97
CA GLU A 659 -5.56 -8.09 -12.05
C GLU A 659 -6.16 -8.63 -10.74
N ILE A 660 -6.23 -7.80 -9.68
CA ILE A 660 -6.81 -8.23 -8.38
C ILE A 660 -8.15 -8.94 -8.54
N TRP A 661 -9.01 -8.56 -9.50
CA TRP A 661 -10.29 -9.23 -9.74
C TRP A 661 -10.19 -10.76 -9.94
N MET A 662 -9.09 -11.27 -10.51
CA MET A 662 -8.85 -12.71 -10.67
C MET A 662 -8.45 -13.39 -9.35
N CYS A 663 -7.84 -12.67 -8.40
CA CYS A 663 -7.47 -13.17 -7.07
C CYS A 663 -8.51 -12.85 -5.98
N ALA A 664 -9.35 -11.83 -6.16
CA ALA A 664 -10.36 -11.37 -5.21
C ALA A 664 -11.55 -12.33 -5.04
N TRP A 665 -11.54 -13.45 -5.78
CA TRP A 665 -12.32 -14.63 -5.42
C TRP A 665 -11.89 -15.20 -4.05
N THR A 666 -10.66 -14.90 -3.61
CA THR A 666 -10.10 -15.18 -2.27
C THR A 666 -9.25 -13.99 -1.76
N GLY A 667 -9.90 -13.01 -1.12
CA GLY A 667 -9.24 -12.06 -0.21
C GLY A 667 -9.12 -10.61 -0.68
N THR A 668 -9.38 -9.69 0.25
CA THR A 668 -9.38 -8.23 0.01
C THR A 668 -8.04 -7.63 0.45
N VAL A 669 -7.24 -7.16 -0.51
CA VAL A 669 -5.91 -6.59 -0.23
C VAL A 669 -5.80 -5.19 -0.80
N THR A 670 -5.42 -4.22 0.04
CA THR A 670 -5.37 -2.81 -0.34
C THR A 670 -3.93 -2.30 -0.39
N THR A 671 -3.68 -1.36 -1.30
CA THR A 671 -2.39 -0.65 -1.49
C THR A 671 -2.02 0.30 -0.35
N ALA A 672 -2.86 0.36 0.70
CA ALA A 672 -2.76 1.24 1.86
C ALA A 672 -1.37 1.26 2.53
N GLY A 673 -0.81 0.09 2.86
CA GLY A 673 0.44 -0.01 3.64
C GLY A 673 1.73 0.35 2.88
N LEU A 674 1.62 0.74 1.60
CA LEU A 674 2.72 1.21 0.76
C LEU A 674 2.78 2.74 0.63
N SER A 675 1.96 3.49 1.39
CA SER A 675 1.98 4.96 1.47
C SER A 675 3.20 5.50 2.25
N ASP A 676 4.39 5.09 1.82
CA ASP A 676 5.68 5.40 2.42
C ASP A 676 6.06 6.88 2.19
N GLN A 677 6.26 7.62 3.30
CA GLN A 677 6.59 9.05 3.31
C GLN A 677 8.10 9.34 3.10
N SER A 678 8.87 8.35 2.65
CA SER A 678 10.21 8.54 2.07
C SER A 678 10.30 9.73 1.10
N ALA A 679 11.48 10.36 1.03
CA ALA A 679 11.76 11.40 0.04
C ALA A 679 11.71 10.88 -1.42
N ASP A 680 11.77 9.57 -1.63
CA ASP A 680 11.72 8.93 -2.95
C ASP A 680 10.37 9.00 -3.66
N LYS A 681 9.27 9.48 -3.03
CA LYS A 681 8.01 9.67 -3.78
C LYS A 681 8.11 10.75 -4.89
N ALA A 682 9.24 11.44 -5.01
CA ALA A 682 9.57 12.30 -6.15
C ALA A 682 10.32 11.56 -7.30
N SER A 683 10.86 10.37 -7.07
CA SER A 683 11.65 9.58 -8.04
C SER A 683 10.87 8.37 -8.59
N ARG A 684 10.01 7.74 -7.77
CA ARG A 684 9.22 6.55 -8.12
C ARG A 684 7.73 6.84 -8.30
N GLN A 685 7.08 6.09 -9.19
CA GLN A 685 5.62 6.06 -9.38
C GLN A 685 5.08 4.64 -9.13
N VAL A 686 4.01 4.52 -8.35
CA VAL A 686 3.43 3.25 -7.93
C VAL A 686 1.99 3.14 -8.43
N GLY A 687 1.69 2.11 -9.21
CA GLY A 687 0.36 1.83 -9.77
C GLY A 687 -0.25 0.51 -9.33
N ILE A 688 -1.41 0.21 -9.88
CA ILE A 688 -2.13 -1.07 -9.73
C ILE A 688 -2.69 -1.49 -11.09
N THR A 689 -2.59 -2.77 -11.44
CA THR A 689 -3.07 -3.29 -12.73
C THR A 689 -4.39 -4.03 -12.57
N MET A 690 -5.33 -3.76 -13.49
CA MET A 690 -6.69 -4.27 -13.45
C MET A 690 -7.12 -4.86 -14.80
N SER A 691 -7.96 -5.90 -14.75
CA SER A 691 -8.51 -6.52 -15.96
C SER A 691 -9.59 -5.63 -16.56
N ALA A 692 -9.34 -5.11 -17.77
CA ALA A 692 -10.15 -4.12 -18.42
C ALA A 692 -10.91 -4.75 -19.60
N LYS A 693 -12.21 -5.01 -19.40
CA LYS A 693 -13.11 -5.58 -20.41
C LYS A 693 -14.26 -4.61 -20.64
N TRP A 694 -14.47 -4.14 -21.87
CA TRP A 694 -15.61 -3.27 -22.17
C TRP A 694 -16.88 -4.09 -22.37
N ARG A 695 -18.01 -3.56 -21.88
CA ARG A 695 -19.33 -4.16 -21.97
C ARG A 695 -20.23 -3.29 -22.81
N GLU A 696 -20.50 -3.76 -24.03
CA GLU A 696 -21.44 -3.13 -24.96
C GLU A 696 -22.84 -3.69 -24.69
N PRO A 697 -23.87 -2.87 -24.41
CA PRO A 697 -25.24 -3.36 -24.24
C PRO A 697 -25.69 -4.20 -25.43
N ALA A 698 -26.39 -5.31 -25.15
CA ALA A 698 -26.95 -6.19 -26.18
C ALA A 698 -27.98 -5.45 -27.05
N SER A 699 -28.84 -4.64 -26.41
CA SER A 699 -29.79 -3.73 -27.05
C SER A 699 -29.83 -2.38 -26.34
N ASP A 700 -30.56 -1.42 -26.90
CA ASP A 700 -30.87 -0.13 -26.26
C ASP A 700 -31.91 -0.24 -25.12
N SER A 701 -32.19 -1.47 -24.63
CA SER A 701 -33.10 -1.65 -23.50
C SER A 701 -32.50 -1.07 -22.21
N PRO A 702 -33.30 -0.45 -21.33
CA PRO A 702 -32.81 0.01 -20.04
C PRO A 702 -32.17 -1.10 -19.19
N ASP A 703 -32.56 -2.36 -19.42
CA ASP A 703 -32.13 -3.51 -18.63
C ASP A 703 -30.76 -4.02 -19.08
N ASP A 704 -30.49 -4.09 -20.40
CA ASP A 704 -29.16 -4.40 -20.93
C ASP A 704 -28.16 -3.26 -20.68
N ILE A 705 -28.61 -2.00 -20.76
CA ILE A 705 -27.81 -0.84 -20.40
C ILE A 705 -27.44 -0.91 -18.91
N ARG A 706 -28.34 -1.32 -18.03
CA ARG A 706 -28.01 -1.55 -16.61
C ARG A 706 -27.03 -2.71 -16.47
N ALA A 707 -27.30 -3.88 -17.05
CA ALA A 707 -26.42 -5.06 -16.94
C ALA A 707 -24.98 -4.79 -17.42
N ALA A 708 -24.79 -4.02 -18.51
CA ALA A 708 -23.47 -3.59 -18.96
C ALA A 708 -22.74 -2.69 -17.93
N GLN A 709 -23.48 -1.81 -17.24
CA GLN A 709 -22.95 -0.99 -16.15
C GLN A 709 -22.67 -1.82 -14.88
N ASP A 710 -23.51 -2.81 -14.55
CA ASP A 710 -23.29 -3.73 -13.43
C ASP A 710 -22.04 -4.59 -13.66
N GLY A 711 -21.83 -5.12 -14.87
CA GLY A 711 -20.61 -5.87 -15.19
C GLY A 711 -19.34 -5.02 -15.18
N LEU A 712 -19.39 -3.73 -15.55
CA LEU A 712 -18.28 -2.79 -15.31
C LEU A 712 -18.06 -2.57 -13.79
N CYS A 713 -19.15 -2.46 -13.04
CA CYS A 713 -19.13 -2.25 -11.59
C CYS A 713 -18.50 -3.43 -10.83
N TRP A 714 -18.85 -4.67 -11.19
CA TRP A 714 -18.38 -5.91 -10.59
C TRP A 714 -16.98 -6.37 -11.02
N GLN A 715 -16.25 -5.57 -11.81
CA GLN A 715 -14.91 -5.94 -12.30
C GLN A 715 -13.92 -4.78 -12.32
N LEU A 716 -14.27 -3.69 -12.99
CA LEU A 716 -13.41 -2.51 -13.06
C LEU A 716 -13.61 -1.65 -11.81
N ASP A 717 -14.85 -1.21 -11.56
CA ASP A 717 -15.09 -0.23 -10.50
C ASP A 717 -14.86 -0.78 -9.10
N TRP A 718 -15.03 -2.09 -8.89
CA TRP A 718 -14.75 -2.75 -7.60
C TRP A 718 -13.34 -2.41 -7.09
N ILE A 719 -12.35 -2.39 -7.99
CA ILE A 719 -10.94 -2.10 -7.66
C ILE A 719 -10.59 -0.63 -7.93
N ALA A 720 -11.13 0.00 -8.98
CA ALA A 720 -10.85 1.41 -9.28
C ALA A 720 -11.51 2.40 -8.30
N HIS A 721 -12.71 2.12 -7.81
CA HIS A 721 -13.48 3.09 -7.01
C HIS A 721 -12.86 3.37 -5.63
N PRO A 722 -12.37 2.38 -4.86
CA PRO A 722 -11.67 2.66 -3.61
C PRO A 722 -10.42 3.54 -3.77
N ILE A 723 -9.73 3.41 -4.90
CA ILE A 723 -8.40 4.02 -5.14
C ILE A 723 -8.48 5.36 -5.89
N PHE A 724 -9.31 5.46 -6.93
CA PHE A 724 -9.32 6.58 -7.88
C PHE A 724 -10.60 7.45 -7.85
N SER A 725 -11.61 7.11 -7.05
CA SER A 725 -12.77 8.01 -6.85
C SER A 725 -12.44 9.15 -5.88
N THR A 726 -13.25 10.21 -5.91
CA THR A 726 -13.12 11.33 -4.96
C THR A 726 -13.57 10.99 -3.54
N CYS A 727 -14.39 9.97 -3.35
CA CYS A 727 -14.97 9.57 -2.05
C CYS A 727 -14.35 8.31 -1.44
N GLY A 728 -13.71 7.45 -2.24
CA GLY A 728 -13.16 6.17 -1.79
C GLY A 728 -14.24 5.08 -1.61
N GLY A 729 -13.84 3.98 -0.96
CA GLY A 729 -14.71 2.83 -0.69
C GLY A 729 -15.27 2.12 -1.93
N TYR A 730 -16.08 1.10 -1.71
CA TYR A 730 -16.72 0.34 -2.80
C TYR A 730 -17.77 1.17 -3.58
N PRO A 731 -18.01 0.88 -4.88
CA PRO A 731 -18.98 1.61 -5.69
C PRO A 731 -20.36 1.61 -5.06
N LYS A 732 -21.04 2.78 -4.99
CA LYS A 732 -22.38 2.90 -4.39
C LYS A 732 -23.35 1.84 -4.95
N ARG A 733 -23.37 1.66 -6.28
CA ARG A 733 -24.20 0.69 -7.00
C ARG A 733 -24.00 -0.76 -6.55
N MET A 734 -22.77 -1.14 -6.19
CA MET A 734 -22.46 -2.46 -5.65
C MET A 734 -23.01 -2.60 -4.22
N ARG A 735 -22.76 -1.60 -3.36
CA ARG A 735 -23.27 -1.58 -1.97
C ARG A 735 -24.79 -1.64 -1.93
N ASP A 736 -25.47 -0.77 -2.69
CA ASP A 736 -26.93 -0.70 -2.78
C ASP A 736 -27.52 -2.09 -3.09
N ARG A 737 -27.03 -2.72 -4.17
CA ARG A 737 -27.56 -3.98 -4.67
C ARG A 737 -27.23 -5.19 -3.79
N LEU A 738 -26.03 -5.27 -3.22
CA LEU A 738 -25.67 -6.37 -2.30
C LEU A 738 -26.42 -6.25 -0.97
N ASN A 739 -26.72 -5.03 -0.51
CA ASN A 739 -27.59 -4.81 0.63
C ASN A 739 -29.05 -5.19 0.31
N ASP A 740 -29.58 -4.83 -0.86
CA ASP A 740 -30.90 -5.26 -1.31
C ASP A 740 -31.02 -6.80 -1.40
N LEU A 741 -30.03 -7.50 -1.96
CA LEU A 741 -30.03 -8.97 -2.02
C LEU A 741 -29.98 -9.60 -0.61
N SER A 742 -29.12 -9.08 0.28
CA SER A 742 -29.01 -9.54 1.67
C SER A 742 -30.32 -9.38 2.46
N ILE A 743 -31.06 -8.30 2.21
CA ILE A 743 -32.37 -8.02 2.85
C ILE A 743 -33.48 -8.92 2.28
N ASN A 744 -33.53 -9.11 0.95
CA ASN A 744 -34.69 -9.72 0.28
C ASN A 744 -34.63 -11.26 0.19
N GLU A 745 -33.44 -11.86 0.08
CA GLU A 745 -33.30 -13.30 -0.20
C GLU A 745 -33.26 -14.21 1.04
N GLN A 746 -33.35 -13.66 2.26
CA GLN A 746 -33.23 -14.41 3.53
C GLN A 746 -31.92 -15.23 3.64
N ARG A 747 -30.81 -14.72 3.08
CA ARG A 747 -29.47 -15.28 3.30
C ARG A 747 -29.20 -15.35 4.82
N ALA A 748 -28.62 -16.45 5.30
CA ALA A 748 -28.83 -16.91 6.68
C ALA A 748 -28.14 -16.07 7.78
N ASN A 749 -27.15 -15.24 7.43
CA ASN A 749 -26.53 -14.24 8.31
C ASN A 749 -27.09 -12.85 7.99
N LYS A 750 -27.19 -11.99 9.00
CA LYS A 750 -27.90 -10.68 8.91
C LYS A 750 -27.02 -9.52 8.45
N ASP A 751 -25.74 -9.79 8.24
CA ASP A 751 -24.71 -8.80 7.95
C ASP A 751 -24.42 -8.81 6.43
N SER A 752 -24.03 -7.66 5.86
CA SER A 752 -23.81 -7.57 4.41
C SER A 752 -22.62 -8.45 3.98
N ILE A 753 -22.79 -9.16 2.87
CA ILE A 753 -21.74 -10.04 2.31
C ILE A 753 -20.57 -9.26 1.69
N LEU A 754 -20.72 -7.95 1.53
CA LEU A 754 -19.65 -7.04 1.15
C LEU A 754 -19.13 -6.34 2.43
N PRO A 755 -17.83 -6.48 2.79
CA PRO A 755 -17.25 -5.74 3.90
C PRO A 755 -17.41 -4.23 3.70
N GLU A 756 -17.78 -3.50 4.76
CA GLU A 756 -17.85 -2.05 4.71
C GLU A 756 -16.47 -1.44 5.01
N PHE A 757 -16.04 -0.47 4.20
CA PHE A 757 -14.87 0.34 4.51
C PHE A 757 -15.23 1.39 5.55
N THR A 758 -14.42 1.52 6.60
CA THR A 758 -14.46 2.69 7.49
C THR A 758 -13.94 3.94 6.78
N ASP A 759 -14.25 5.12 7.34
CA ASP A 759 -13.69 6.40 6.83
C ASP A 759 -12.16 6.43 6.84
N GLU A 760 -11.51 5.84 7.86
CA GLU A 760 -10.04 5.82 7.93
C GLU A 760 -9.46 4.98 6.78
N GLU A 761 -10.03 3.80 6.50
CA GLU A 761 -9.60 2.96 5.39
C GLU A 761 -9.92 3.60 4.03
N CYS A 762 -11.09 4.24 3.88
CA CYS A 762 -11.40 5.07 2.70
C CYS A 762 -10.34 6.16 2.49
N ASN A 763 -9.90 6.82 3.55
CA ASN A 763 -8.88 7.89 3.48
C ASN A 763 -7.47 7.38 3.17
N VAL A 764 -7.09 6.19 3.62
CA VAL A 764 -5.77 5.61 3.34
C VAL A 764 -5.71 4.94 1.95
N VAL A 765 -6.82 4.38 1.45
CA VAL A 765 -6.86 3.72 0.13
C VAL A 765 -7.06 4.72 -1.02
N ARG A 766 -7.85 5.78 -0.82
CA ARG A 766 -8.09 6.82 -1.83
C ARG A 766 -6.80 7.58 -2.16
N GLY A 767 -6.42 7.60 -3.44
CA GLY A 767 -5.19 8.24 -3.92
C GLY A 767 -3.90 7.44 -3.66
N SER A 768 -4.00 6.16 -3.28
CA SER A 768 -2.84 5.29 -3.00
C SER A 768 -2.09 4.76 -4.25
N ALA A 769 -2.49 5.17 -5.46
CA ALA A 769 -1.82 4.83 -6.72
C ALA A 769 -1.65 6.05 -7.63
N ASP A 770 -0.44 6.24 -8.16
CA ASP A 770 -0.08 7.34 -9.05
C ASP A 770 -0.56 7.13 -10.50
N PHE A 771 -0.85 5.88 -10.89
CA PHE A 771 -1.42 5.53 -12.20
C PHE A 771 -2.26 4.25 -12.16
N MET A 772 -3.20 4.13 -13.10
CA MET A 772 -4.06 2.97 -13.32
C MET A 772 -3.48 2.10 -14.45
N GLY A 773 -3.08 0.88 -14.14
CA GLY A 773 -2.69 -0.13 -15.13
C GLY A 773 -3.92 -0.87 -15.67
N LEU A 774 -4.02 -1.00 -16.99
CA LEU A 774 -5.10 -1.73 -17.66
C LEU A 774 -4.54 -2.88 -18.50
N ASN A 775 -4.98 -4.10 -18.19
CA ASN A 775 -4.82 -5.25 -19.07
C ASN A 775 -6.05 -5.32 -19.97
N TYR A 776 -5.89 -5.03 -21.25
CA TYR A 776 -7.00 -4.90 -22.19
C TYR A 776 -6.85 -5.89 -23.35
N TYR A 777 -7.83 -6.76 -23.52
CA TYR A 777 -7.78 -7.84 -24.52
C TYR A 777 -9.08 -7.98 -25.33
N ILE A 778 -10.23 -8.01 -24.66
CA ILE A 778 -11.51 -8.40 -25.25
C ILE A 778 -12.67 -7.56 -24.67
N SER A 779 -13.75 -7.46 -25.44
CA SER A 779 -15.01 -6.86 -25.02
C SER A 779 -16.16 -7.86 -25.15
N TYR A 780 -17.29 -7.58 -24.51
CA TYR A 780 -18.48 -8.43 -24.53
C TYR A 780 -19.72 -7.65 -24.96
N LYS A 781 -20.69 -8.38 -25.51
CA LYS A 781 -22.09 -8.00 -25.65
C LYS A 781 -22.82 -8.45 -24.38
N THR A 782 -23.22 -7.48 -23.56
CA THR A 782 -23.77 -7.74 -22.22
C THR A 782 -25.27 -7.51 -22.21
N ARG A 783 -26.02 -8.47 -21.64
CA ARG A 783 -27.46 -8.37 -21.41
C ARG A 783 -27.82 -8.67 -19.96
N HIS A 784 -29.05 -8.36 -19.58
CA HIS A 784 -29.60 -8.86 -18.32
C HIS A 784 -29.71 -10.39 -18.31
N LEU A 785 -29.53 -11.01 -17.14
CA LEU A 785 -29.80 -12.44 -16.95
C LEU A 785 -31.31 -12.72 -17.03
N THR A 786 -31.68 -13.87 -17.60
CA THR A 786 -33.03 -14.40 -17.50
C THR A 786 -33.25 -15.08 -16.15
N GLU A 787 -34.50 -15.17 -15.71
CA GLU A 787 -34.85 -15.86 -14.45
C GLU A 787 -34.43 -17.35 -14.45
N GLU A 788 -34.37 -18.00 -15.62
CA GLU A 788 -33.85 -19.37 -15.75
C GLU A 788 -32.34 -19.43 -15.45
N GLU A 789 -31.56 -18.50 -16.01
CA GLU A 789 -30.11 -18.42 -15.76
C GLU A 789 -29.79 -18.03 -14.31
N LYS A 790 -30.54 -17.10 -13.70
CA LYS A 790 -30.37 -16.72 -12.29
C LYS A 790 -30.54 -17.91 -11.35
N ASN A 791 -31.51 -18.79 -11.65
CA ASN A 791 -31.78 -20.00 -10.87
C ASN A 791 -30.90 -21.19 -11.26
N SER A 792 -29.98 -21.06 -12.22
CA SER A 792 -29.05 -22.13 -12.56
C SER A 792 -28.00 -22.31 -11.48
N GLU A 793 -27.78 -23.56 -11.07
CA GLU A 793 -26.68 -23.97 -10.16
C GLU A 793 -25.29 -23.81 -10.83
N GLU A 794 -25.23 -23.77 -12.17
CA GLU A 794 -24.00 -23.54 -12.93
C GLU A 794 -23.56 -22.06 -12.92
N LEU A 795 -24.47 -21.13 -12.58
CA LEU A 795 -24.15 -19.70 -12.52
C LEU A 795 -23.56 -19.33 -11.15
N GLY A 796 -22.24 -19.14 -11.11
CA GLY A 796 -21.51 -18.75 -9.91
C GLY A 796 -22.05 -17.48 -9.25
N TRP A 797 -22.12 -17.50 -7.91
CA TRP A 797 -22.77 -16.48 -7.07
C TRP A 797 -22.40 -15.03 -7.42
N LEU A 798 -21.12 -14.75 -7.71
CA LEU A 798 -20.66 -13.39 -8.06
C LEU A 798 -21.34 -12.84 -9.33
N PHE A 799 -21.62 -13.69 -10.33
CA PHE A 799 -22.29 -13.28 -11.58
C PHE A 799 -23.80 -13.17 -11.41
N ARG A 800 -24.40 -14.07 -10.61
CA ARG A 800 -25.81 -13.99 -10.18
C ARG A 800 -26.07 -12.67 -9.43
N ASP A 801 -25.20 -12.35 -8.46
CA ASP A 801 -25.27 -11.14 -7.66
C ASP A 801 -24.97 -9.86 -8.47
N ALA A 802 -24.41 -9.98 -9.69
CA ALA A 802 -24.15 -8.86 -10.61
C ALA A 802 -25.19 -8.70 -11.74
N ASP A 803 -26.16 -9.61 -11.88
CA ASP A 803 -27.30 -9.55 -12.83
C ASP A 803 -27.00 -9.49 -14.35
N TYR A 804 -25.76 -9.80 -14.78
CA TYR A 804 -25.34 -9.69 -16.18
C TYR A 804 -24.92 -11.02 -16.81
N CYS A 805 -25.22 -11.15 -18.10
CA CYS A 805 -24.72 -12.21 -18.96
C CYS A 805 -23.85 -11.58 -20.05
N ASP A 806 -22.55 -11.90 -20.02
CA ASP A 806 -21.60 -11.53 -21.08
C ASP A 806 -21.64 -12.58 -22.19
N THR A 807 -21.80 -12.11 -23.43
CA THR A 807 -21.74 -12.91 -24.66
C THR A 807 -20.77 -12.26 -25.65
N VAL A 808 -20.36 -12.97 -26.70
CA VAL A 808 -19.55 -12.36 -27.78
C VAL A 808 -20.41 -12.25 -29.04
N ASP A 809 -20.35 -11.10 -29.71
CA ASP A 809 -21.07 -10.89 -30.96
C ASP A 809 -20.45 -11.74 -32.09
N PRO A 810 -21.19 -12.67 -32.72
CA PRO A 810 -20.65 -13.51 -33.80
C PRO A 810 -20.25 -12.74 -35.07
N SER A 811 -20.52 -11.43 -35.15
CA SER A 811 -20.03 -10.57 -36.23
C SER A 811 -18.65 -9.94 -35.97
N TRP A 812 -18.10 -10.08 -34.77
CA TRP A 812 -16.75 -9.58 -34.45
C TRP A 812 -15.66 -10.51 -34.99
N GLU A 813 -14.56 -9.91 -35.48
CA GLU A 813 -13.46 -10.64 -36.11
C GLU A 813 -12.70 -11.50 -35.10
N LYS A 814 -12.80 -12.83 -35.19
CA LYS A 814 -11.91 -13.77 -34.48
C LYS A 814 -10.49 -13.62 -35.03
N ILE A 815 -9.59 -12.99 -34.27
CA ILE A 815 -8.36 -12.43 -34.85
C ILE A 815 -7.38 -13.48 -35.37
N SER A 816 -7.29 -14.62 -34.66
CA SER A 816 -6.42 -15.75 -35.02
C SER A 816 -7.23 -16.93 -35.58
N GLY A 817 -8.27 -16.66 -36.37
CA GLY A 817 -9.09 -17.66 -37.06
C GLY A 817 -10.17 -18.31 -36.18
N GLU A 818 -10.89 -19.30 -36.72
CA GLU A 818 -12.13 -19.81 -36.12
C GLU A 818 -12.00 -20.44 -34.72
N LYS A 819 -10.81 -20.93 -34.35
CA LYS A 819 -10.49 -21.45 -33.01
C LYS A 819 -10.11 -20.35 -32.00
N SER A 820 -9.91 -19.10 -32.43
CA SER A 820 -9.60 -17.98 -31.55
C SER A 820 -10.80 -17.63 -30.67
N TRP A 821 -10.63 -17.68 -29.34
CA TRP A 821 -11.57 -17.07 -28.40
C TRP A 821 -11.45 -15.54 -28.39
N LEU A 822 -10.28 -14.99 -28.77
CA LEU A 822 -10.06 -13.55 -28.83
C LEU A 822 -10.70 -12.94 -30.09
N HIS A 823 -11.52 -11.91 -29.87
CA HIS A 823 -12.21 -11.16 -30.92
C HIS A 823 -11.67 -9.73 -30.97
N ASN A 824 -11.38 -9.22 -32.18
CA ASN A 824 -10.75 -7.93 -32.40
C ASN A 824 -11.76 -6.78 -32.27
N THR A 825 -11.84 -6.18 -31.09
CA THR A 825 -12.69 -5.02 -30.81
C THR A 825 -11.86 -3.76 -30.49
N PRO A 826 -11.09 -3.21 -31.44
CA PRO A 826 -10.25 -2.02 -31.17
C PRO A 826 -11.11 -0.78 -30.86
N TRP A 827 -12.33 -0.71 -31.41
CA TRP A 827 -13.24 0.42 -31.27
C TRP A 827 -13.85 0.58 -29.87
N THR A 828 -13.73 -0.41 -28.99
CA THR A 828 -14.17 -0.35 -27.59
C THR A 828 -13.08 0.11 -26.61
N LEU A 829 -11.79 0.05 -26.98
CA LEU A 829 -10.70 0.60 -26.17
C LEU A 829 -10.88 2.11 -25.86
N PRO A 830 -11.27 2.98 -26.82
CA PRO A 830 -11.62 4.36 -26.52
C PRO A 830 -12.85 4.50 -25.62
N LYS A 831 -13.81 3.55 -25.64
CA LYS A 831 -14.99 3.61 -24.77
C LYS A 831 -14.61 3.41 -23.30
N ILE A 832 -13.80 2.39 -22.99
CA ILE A 832 -13.36 2.13 -21.61
C ILE A 832 -12.41 3.22 -21.11
N LEU A 833 -11.53 3.77 -21.96
CA LEU A 833 -10.67 4.91 -21.60
C LEU A 833 -11.48 6.19 -21.34
N CYS A 834 -12.49 6.49 -22.17
CA CYS A 834 -13.41 7.60 -21.92
C CYS A 834 -14.24 7.41 -20.64
N TYR A 835 -14.66 6.18 -20.34
CA TYR A 835 -15.38 5.84 -19.11
C TYR A 835 -14.51 6.13 -17.88
N ILE A 836 -13.28 5.61 -17.86
CA ILE A 836 -12.30 5.85 -16.79
C ILE A 836 -12.00 7.36 -16.67
N ARG A 837 -11.77 8.04 -17.80
CA ARG A 837 -11.53 9.49 -17.84
C ARG A 837 -12.65 10.30 -17.20
N ASN A 838 -13.90 10.01 -17.55
CA ASN A 838 -15.05 10.76 -17.09
C ASN A 838 -15.39 10.45 -15.63
N LYS A 839 -15.20 9.20 -15.18
CA LYS A 839 -15.57 8.73 -13.83
C LYS A 839 -14.51 8.99 -12.77
N TYR A 840 -13.23 8.95 -13.13
CA TYR A 840 -12.09 9.01 -12.20
C TYR A 840 -11.19 10.24 -12.43
N ASN A 841 -11.75 11.31 -13.02
CA ASN A 841 -11.08 12.60 -13.23
C ASN A 841 -9.77 12.52 -14.07
N ASN A 842 -9.83 11.81 -15.20
CA ASN A 842 -8.73 11.62 -16.16
C ASN A 842 -7.39 11.17 -15.54
N PRO A 843 -7.38 10.04 -14.80
CA PRO A 843 -6.18 9.55 -14.14
C PRO A 843 -5.13 9.16 -15.18
N LYS A 844 -3.86 9.12 -14.78
CA LYS A 844 -2.80 8.54 -15.61
C LYS A 844 -3.12 7.06 -15.87
N VAL A 845 -3.14 6.64 -17.13
CA VAL A 845 -3.39 5.25 -17.54
C VAL A 845 -2.17 4.64 -18.22
N LEU A 846 -1.77 3.44 -17.83
CA LEU A 846 -0.79 2.60 -18.53
C LEU A 846 -1.52 1.38 -19.09
N ILE A 847 -1.44 1.10 -20.40
CA ILE A 847 -1.90 -0.19 -20.92
C ILE A 847 -0.81 -1.21 -20.57
N THR A 848 -1.01 -1.97 -19.50
CA THR A 848 0.00 -2.87 -18.91
C THR A 848 0.04 -4.23 -19.61
N GLU A 849 -1.03 -4.60 -20.31
CA GLU A 849 -1.06 -5.72 -21.27
C GLU A 849 -2.06 -5.43 -22.40
N ASN A 850 -1.66 -5.78 -23.61
CA ASN A 850 -2.53 -5.96 -24.77
C ASN A 850 -1.79 -6.84 -25.79
N GLY A 851 -2.47 -7.82 -26.38
CA GLY A 851 -1.89 -8.72 -27.38
C GLY A 851 -2.87 -9.81 -27.81
N CYS A 852 -2.43 -10.73 -28.67
CA CYS A 852 -3.23 -11.91 -29.01
C CYS A 852 -2.40 -13.18 -29.06
N ALA A 853 -3.08 -14.30 -28.84
CA ALA A 853 -2.52 -15.62 -29.08
C ALA A 853 -2.51 -15.92 -30.58
N ASP A 854 -1.59 -16.77 -31.03
CA ASP A 854 -1.62 -17.38 -32.35
C ASP A 854 -2.77 -18.39 -32.47
N HIS A 855 -3.00 -18.92 -33.69
CA HIS A 855 -3.95 -20.02 -33.86
C HIS A 855 -3.41 -21.27 -33.12
N PRO A 856 -4.23 -21.96 -32.30
CA PRO A 856 -3.78 -23.14 -31.55
C PRO A 856 -3.35 -24.27 -32.50
N GLU A 857 -2.53 -25.20 -32.00
CA GLU A 857 -1.99 -26.38 -32.71
C GLU A 857 -0.91 -26.10 -33.79
N GLU A 858 -0.59 -24.84 -34.14
CA GLU A 858 0.43 -24.51 -35.14
C GLU A 858 1.53 -23.56 -34.62
N VAL A 859 2.77 -23.76 -35.08
CA VAL A 859 3.90 -22.85 -34.80
C VAL A 859 3.87 -21.70 -35.82
N VAL A 860 3.28 -20.58 -35.42
CA VAL A 860 3.10 -19.41 -36.28
C VAL A 860 4.28 -18.44 -36.14
N LEU A 861 5.22 -18.47 -37.09
CA LEU A 861 6.29 -17.45 -37.20
C LEU A 861 5.86 -16.24 -38.06
N GLU A 862 4.93 -16.43 -38.99
CA GLU A 862 4.33 -15.38 -39.83
C GLU A 862 3.03 -14.86 -39.19
N ASP A 863 3.16 -14.29 -37.99
CA ASP A 863 2.08 -13.90 -37.07
C ASP A 863 1.38 -12.57 -37.45
N ASN A 864 0.96 -12.50 -38.72
CA ASN A 864 0.26 -11.34 -39.29
C ASN A 864 -1.04 -10.99 -38.53
N ALA A 865 -1.65 -11.95 -37.81
CA ALA A 865 -2.79 -11.72 -36.90
C ALA A 865 -2.40 -10.87 -35.67
N ARG A 866 -1.26 -11.14 -35.03
CA ARG A 866 -0.72 -10.35 -33.90
C ARG A 866 -0.38 -8.93 -34.33
N ILE A 867 0.26 -8.80 -35.50
CA ILE A 867 0.51 -7.49 -36.14
C ILE A 867 -0.81 -6.71 -36.30
N LYS A 868 -1.82 -7.30 -36.97
CA LYS A 868 -3.13 -6.65 -37.17
C LYS A 868 -3.80 -6.25 -35.85
N TYR A 869 -3.81 -7.15 -34.86
CA TYR A 869 -4.41 -6.90 -33.56
C TYR A 869 -3.80 -5.67 -32.87
N CYS A 870 -2.48 -5.65 -32.75
CA CYS A 870 -1.75 -4.57 -32.10
C CYS A 870 -1.82 -3.27 -32.93
N GLU A 871 -1.75 -3.33 -34.25
CA GLU A 871 -1.91 -2.17 -35.14
C GLU A 871 -3.29 -1.52 -34.97
N ASP A 872 -4.36 -2.32 -34.95
CA ASP A 872 -5.74 -1.85 -34.75
C ASP A 872 -5.96 -1.25 -33.35
N HIS A 873 -5.41 -1.86 -32.30
CA HIS A 873 -5.50 -1.34 -30.93
C HIS A 873 -4.65 -0.08 -30.72
N LEU A 874 -3.46 0.03 -31.32
CA LEU A 874 -2.63 1.24 -31.27
C LEU A 874 -3.28 2.42 -32.00
N LYS A 875 -3.93 2.20 -33.16
CA LYS A 875 -4.76 3.23 -33.84
C LYS A 875 -5.88 3.73 -32.91
N ALA A 876 -6.54 2.82 -32.19
CA ALA A 876 -7.62 3.16 -31.28
C ALA A 876 -7.12 3.91 -30.03
N LEU A 877 -6.00 3.47 -29.45
CA LEU A 877 -5.34 4.15 -28.33
C LEU A 877 -4.90 5.57 -28.71
N HIS A 878 -4.25 5.73 -29.87
CA HIS A 878 -3.89 7.03 -30.41
C HIS A 878 -5.10 7.95 -30.61
N LYS A 879 -6.26 7.40 -31.05
CA LYS A 879 -7.52 8.16 -31.14
C LYS A 879 -8.01 8.60 -29.74
N ALA A 880 -8.00 7.70 -28.75
CA ALA A 880 -8.42 8.00 -27.38
C ALA A 880 -7.58 9.12 -26.75
N ILE A 881 -6.28 9.15 -27.02
CA ILE A 881 -5.36 10.23 -26.62
C ILE A 881 -5.68 11.52 -27.40
N THR A 882 -5.56 11.49 -28.73
CA THR A 882 -5.51 12.71 -29.57
C THR A 882 -6.86 13.36 -29.87
N LYS A 883 -7.97 12.63 -29.76
CA LYS A 883 -9.32 13.15 -30.02
C LYS A 883 -10.19 13.18 -28.77
N ASP A 884 -10.11 12.11 -27.97
CA ASP A 884 -11.01 11.93 -26.83
C ASP A 884 -10.38 12.40 -25.50
N GLY A 885 -9.08 12.77 -25.50
CA GLY A 885 -8.40 13.45 -24.40
C GLY A 885 -8.02 12.58 -23.20
N CYS A 886 -7.83 11.27 -23.42
CA CYS A 886 -7.49 10.29 -22.38
C CYS A 886 -5.99 10.35 -22.01
N ASN A 887 -5.71 10.43 -20.72
CA ASN A 887 -4.36 10.62 -20.16
C ASN A 887 -3.53 9.32 -20.12
N VAL A 888 -3.14 8.80 -21.29
CA VAL A 888 -2.34 7.57 -21.40
C VAL A 888 -0.83 7.86 -21.34
N LEU A 889 -0.13 7.19 -20.43
CA LEU A 889 1.33 7.22 -20.29
C LEU A 889 2.03 6.40 -21.38
N GLY A 890 1.56 5.17 -21.59
CA GLY A 890 2.15 4.24 -22.54
C GLY A 890 1.40 2.92 -22.70
N TYR A 891 2.05 1.97 -23.37
CA TYR A 891 1.49 0.68 -23.77
C TYR A 891 2.59 -0.39 -23.77
N THR A 892 2.36 -1.52 -23.08
CA THR A 892 3.22 -2.73 -23.12
C THR A 892 2.51 -3.92 -23.74
N LEU A 893 3.06 -4.42 -24.86
CA LEU A 893 2.56 -5.59 -25.60
C LEU A 893 2.78 -6.91 -24.83
N TRP A 894 1.74 -7.73 -24.67
CA TRP A 894 1.83 -9.10 -24.13
C TRP A 894 1.94 -10.14 -25.26
N SER A 895 3.02 -10.91 -25.39
CA SER A 895 4.23 -10.97 -24.55
C SER A 895 5.51 -10.98 -25.40
N LEU A 896 6.67 -10.76 -24.79
CA LEU A 896 7.97 -11.00 -25.42
C LEU A 896 8.11 -12.46 -25.89
N LEU A 897 7.97 -13.43 -24.98
CA LEU A 897 8.16 -14.85 -25.25
C LEU A 897 6.83 -15.60 -25.20
N ASP A 898 6.70 -16.68 -25.97
CA ASP A 898 5.79 -17.76 -25.63
C ASP A 898 6.16 -18.30 -24.25
N ASN A 899 5.16 -18.52 -23.38
CA ASN A 899 5.32 -18.85 -21.97
C ASN A 899 4.26 -19.87 -21.51
N PHE A 900 4.18 -20.12 -20.20
CA PHE A 900 3.15 -20.96 -19.57
C PHE A 900 1.88 -20.14 -19.33
N GLU A 901 0.83 -20.38 -20.13
CA GLU A 901 -0.42 -19.60 -20.15
C GLU A 901 -1.47 -20.22 -19.19
N TRP A 902 -1.06 -20.35 -17.93
CA TRP A 902 -1.88 -20.81 -16.80
C TRP A 902 -2.56 -22.17 -17.07
N THR A 903 -3.90 -22.26 -16.97
CA THR A 903 -4.66 -23.49 -17.23
C THR A 903 -4.58 -23.96 -18.69
N ASN A 904 -4.12 -23.13 -19.63
CA ASN A 904 -3.87 -23.53 -21.01
C ASN A 904 -2.48 -24.17 -21.20
N GLY A 905 -1.65 -24.19 -20.16
CA GLY A 905 -0.31 -24.79 -20.24
C GLY A 905 0.53 -24.14 -21.33
N TYR A 906 1.05 -24.95 -22.26
CA TYR A 906 1.79 -24.48 -23.42
C TYR A 906 0.95 -24.48 -24.71
N THR A 907 -0.37 -24.73 -24.67
CA THR A 907 -1.20 -24.79 -25.88
C THR A 907 -1.49 -23.42 -26.51
N MET A 908 -1.37 -22.34 -25.73
CA MET A 908 -1.59 -20.97 -26.17
C MET A 908 -0.27 -20.19 -26.29
N LYS A 909 -0.09 -19.48 -27.41
CA LYS A 909 1.16 -18.80 -27.77
C LYS A 909 0.93 -17.29 -27.95
N PHE A 910 1.29 -16.48 -26.95
CA PHE A 910 1.14 -15.01 -26.99
C PHE A 910 2.41 -14.26 -27.43
N GLY A 911 3.57 -14.92 -27.46
CA GLY A 911 4.86 -14.28 -27.62
C GLY A 911 5.11 -13.62 -28.96
N MET A 912 5.93 -12.58 -28.99
CA MET A 912 6.61 -12.09 -30.20
C MET A 912 7.76 -13.01 -30.62
N TYR A 913 8.41 -13.69 -29.67
CA TYR A 913 9.35 -14.78 -29.90
C TYR A 913 8.67 -16.11 -29.60
N HIS A 914 8.78 -17.05 -30.53
CA HIS A 914 8.43 -18.44 -30.30
C HIS A 914 9.49 -19.13 -29.42
N VAL A 915 9.04 -19.97 -28.49
CA VAL A 915 9.88 -20.87 -27.68
C VAL A 915 9.42 -22.30 -27.97
N ASP A 916 10.36 -23.16 -28.38
CA ASP A 916 10.08 -24.60 -28.52
C ASP A 916 10.35 -25.30 -27.18
N PHE A 917 9.27 -25.64 -26.47
CA PHE A 917 9.31 -26.33 -25.18
C PHE A 917 9.69 -27.82 -25.29
N ASN A 918 9.97 -28.32 -26.50
CA ASN A 918 10.53 -29.64 -26.75
C ASN A 918 12.05 -29.58 -27.01
N ASP A 919 12.61 -28.39 -27.23
CA ASP A 919 14.04 -28.16 -27.40
C ASP A 919 14.70 -28.03 -26.01
N PRO A 920 15.67 -28.89 -25.63
CA PRO A 920 16.39 -28.76 -24.37
C PRO A 920 17.13 -27.43 -24.21
N ASP A 921 17.46 -26.75 -25.32
CA ASP A 921 18.09 -25.43 -25.30
C ASP A 921 17.05 -24.28 -25.24
N LEU A 922 15.74 -24.59 -25.14
CA LEU A 922 14.58 -23.67 -25.02
C LEU A 922 14.66 -22.46 -25.97
N ARG A 923 15.07 -22.74 -27.20
CA ARG A 923 15.51 -21.76 -28.20
C ARG A 923 14.43 -20.71 -28.51
N ARG A 924 14.77 -19.43 -28.32
CA ARG A 924 13.94 -18.30 -28.76
C ARG A 924 14.08 -18.08 -30.27
N THR A 925 12.96 -17.97 -30.99
CA THR A 925 12.93 -17.72 -32.43
C THR A 925 11.97 -16.56 -32.74
N PRO A 926 12.43 -15.45 -33.35
CA PRO A 926 11.57 -14.28 -33.59
C PRO A 926 10.44 -14.61 -34.57
N LYS A 927 9.21 -14.25 -34.21
CA LYS A 927 8.08 -14.16 -35.14
C LYS A 927 8.14 -12.79 -35.85
N LYS A 928 7.36 -12.64 -36.92
CA LYS A 928 7.33 -11.44 -37.77
C LYS A 928 7.01 -10.15 -36.98
N SER A 929 6.15 -10.24 -35.97
CA SER A 929 5.79 -9.15 -35.07
C SER A 929 6.99 -8.48 -34.39
N VAL A 930 8.11 -9.20 -34.14
CA VAL A 930 9.36 -8.60 -33.63
C VAL A 930 9.85 -7.48 -34.56
N SER A 931 9.95 -7.78 -35.85
CA SER A 931 10.45 -6.80 -36.84
C SER A 931 9.48 -5.62 -37.01
N TRP A 932 8.17 -5.90 -37.10
CA TRP A 932 7.14 -4.87 -37.21
C TRP A 932 7.11 -3.96 -35.97
N TYR A 933 7.16 -4.51 -34.76
CA TYR A 933 7.08 -3.71 -33.54
C TYR A 933 8.34 -2.86 -33.31
N ALA A 934 9.51 -3.41 -33.63
CA ALA A 934 10.76 -2.66 -33.62
C ALA A 934 10.75 -1.50 -34.64
N ASP A 935 10.10 -1.68 -35.80
CA ASP A 935 9.90 -0.61 -36.78
C ASP A 935 8.91 0.45 -36.25
N VAL A 936 7.80 0.04 -35.64
CA VAL A 936 6.81 0.96 -35.03
C VAL A 936 7.43 1.83 -33.94
N ILE A 937 8.24 1.25 -33.06
CA ILE A 937 8.95 1.99 -32.00
C ILE A 937 9.99 2.94 -32.62
N ARG A 938 10.79 2.47 -33.58
CA ARG A 938 11.83 3.29 -34.24
C ARG A 938 11.26 4.46 -35.04
N ASN A 939 10.09 4.29 -35.62
CA ASN A 939 9.34 5.35 -36.31
C ASN A 939 8.55 6.25 -35.35
N ASN A 940 8.38 5.83 -34.08
CA ASN A 940 7.44 6.40 -33.11
C ASN A 940 6.01 6.53 -33.67
N GLY A 941 5.56 5.52 -34.41
CA GLY A 941 4.31 5.54 -35.17
C GLY A 941 4.11 4.30 -36.06
N LEU A 942 2.88 4.12 -36.55
CA LEU A 942 2.45 3.03 -37.44
C LEU A 942 2.67 3.39 -38.92
#